data_AF-A0A8T2IEN3-F1
#
_entry.id   AF-A0A8T2IEN3-F1
#
_cell.length_a   1.000
_cell.length_b   1.000
_cell.length_c   1.000
_cell.angle_alpha   90.00
_cell.angle_beta   90.00
_cell.angle_gamma   90.00
#
_symmetry.space_group_name_H-M   'P 1'
#
loop_
_entity.id
_entity.type
_entity.pdbx_description
1 polymer ?
#
loop_
_entity_poly.entity_id
_entity_poly.type
_entity_poly.pdbx_seq_one_letter_code
_entity_poly.pdbx_strand_id
1 'polypeptide(L)'
;MGENYVIGVDGGTESLRAGVFDSKGTPLAIAAASYPTSFPQPSWAEQNPSDWWQALGSAVRQAVQESLIDPSSISALCVDTTCCSVVALDDDGQPLRPALLWMDMRSAPQAARIAACKDPALCVNGGGAGPVSAEWMVPKALWLKENEEEIYNSATYICEYQDYINYHLTGHMCASVNNVSVRWHYDTERGWPESMLETLGLEALLKKWPRQILPLGAVVSGLTASAAAHLGLPEGLPVAQGGADAFVGMIGLGVIDPGNMALLTGSSHLHLGCTDSTFHGSGIWGTYRDAVIPKVNIVEGGQTSTGSIIAWYRNLLGSPSYEDLNAEASAVPVGCEGVVCLDHFQGNRTPHTDPLSRGAITGLTLKHGRGHVFRSLIESVCYGTEAVLESMRANGYSPQSIVVAGGPTKSDLWLQCHADVTNLPFVLTKVSDAPALGCAILAAVAGGLFPDVHAAVKAMVHIERVVEPNTEAHYLYKQHYAAYTQLYPALKTCSNYGPKPSARLLPKNSLISKIGGGNITRDVHPLRAIVSPSILSADFATLAADVNRVAAAGSEWIHVDVFDGNFVPNLTIGPPVVKSLRKHTDAFLDCHLCVLNPQNYINDMAAAGASQFTFHIEAAGVDFSCETAAEIAAEVKSKGMMAGIALAPETPAEVIFPLVAFGAVDTVLLLSVRPGFGGQKFMPSVLPKVEALRLHFPGINIEVDGGINLENASMVAAAGANALVAGTTVFAGPSPPEVMVPELVKLISKGLQERGITVENQLRAGELVNA
;
A
#
# COMPACT_ATOMS: atom_id res chain seq x y z
N MET A 1 42.12 -34.59 11.54
CA MET A 1 41.67 -33.41 10.79
C MET A 1 41.09 -32.47 11.83
N GLY A 2 41.51 -31.21 11.87
CA GLY A 2 40.94 -30.25 12.83
C GLY A 2 39.44 -30.08 12.60
N GLU A 3 38.72 -29.61 13.61
CA GLU A 3 37.32 -29.22 13.43
C GLU A 3 37.28 -27.97 12.54
N ASN A 4 36.55 -28.06 11.42
CA ASN A 4 36.36 -26.95 10.49
C ASN A 4 35.05 -26.25 10.80
N TYR A 5 35.09 -24.92 10.81
CA TYR A 5 33.95 -24.05 11.11
C TYR A 5 33.54 -23.24 9.89
N VAL A 6 32.33 -22.71 9.92
CA VAL A 6 31.79 -21.83 8.88
C VAL A 6 31.04 -20.66 9.51
N ILE A 7 30.98 -19.55 8.78
CA ILE A 7 30.20 -18.38 9.20
C ILE A 7 28.95 -18.29 8.35
N GLY A 8 27.79 -18.18 9.02
CA GLY A 8 26.54 -17.80 8.39
C GLY A 8 26.09 -16.42 8.89
N VAL A 9 25.65 -15.57 7.97
CA VAL A 9 25.23 -14.20 8.29
C VAL A 9 23.85 -13.90 7.70
N ASP A 10 22.93 -13.45 8.55
CA ASP A 10 21.60 -12.96 8.15
C ASP A 10 21.57 -11.42 8.20
N GLY A 11 21.47 -10.80 7.02
CA GLY A 11 21.34 -9.36 6.80
C GLY A 11 19.88 -8.89 6.83
N GLY A 12 19.30 -8.82 8.03
CA GLY A 12 17.91 -8.41 8.25
C GLY A 12 17.64 -6.91 8.05
N THR A 13 16.42 -6.47 8.38
CA THR A 13 16.04 -5.04 8.22
C THR A 13 16.64 -4.14 9.31
N GLU A 14 16.61 -4.53 10.58
CA GLU A 14 17.04 -3.65 11.69
C GLU A 14 18.44 -3.98 12.22
N SER A 15 18.94 -5.17 11.89
CA SER A 15 20.23 -5.66 12.33
C SER A 15 20.71 -6.79 11.45
N LEU A 16 22.03 -6.96 11.43
CA LEU A 16 22.72 -8.08 10.82
C LEU A 16 23.21 -9.01 11.93
N ARG A 17 22.96 -10.31 11.78
CA ARG A 17 23.35 -11.35 12.74
C ARG A 17 24.36 -12.29 12.09
N ALA A 18 25.49 -12.51 12.76
CA ALA A 18 26.52 -13.43 12.32
C ALA A 18 26.66 -14.58 13.33
N GLY A 19 26.73 -15.81 12.85
CA GLY A 19 26.94 -17.00 13.66
C GLY A 19 28.12 -17.83 13.17
N VAL A 20 28.87 -18.39 14.11
CA VAL A 20 29.92 -19.39 13.85
C VAL A 20 29.34 -20.77 14.12
N PHE A 21 29.42 -21.67 13.14
CA PHE A 21 28.81 -23.01 13.21
C PHE A 21 29.86 -24.11 13.01
N ASP A 22 29.66 -25.23 13.70
CA ASP A 22 30.41 -26.45 13.43
C ASP A 22 29.88 -27.21 12.20
N SER A 23 30.60 -28.24 11.77
CA SER A 23 30.21 -29.12 10.66
C SER A 23 28.90 -29.90 10.86
N LYS A 24 28.31 -29.86 12.06
CA LYS A 24 27.02 -30.48 12.40
C LYS A 24 25.90 -29.45 12.49
N GLY A 25 26.15 -28.18 12.17
CA GLY A 25 25.17 -27.10 12.22
C GLY A 25 24.92 -26.56 13.63
N THR A 26 25.76 -26.90 14.61
CA THR A 26 25.64 -26.36 15.97
C THR A 26 26.22 -24.93 16.01
N PRO A 27 25.46 -23.92 16.45
CA PRO A 27 26.00 -22.58 16.66
C PRO A 27 26.92 -22.56 17.89
N LEU A 28 28.15 -22.08 17.74
CA LEU A 28 29.11 -21.87 18.83
C LEU A 28 28.96 -20.49 19.46
N ALA A 29 28.73 -19.47 18.64
CA ALA A 29 28.46 -18.10 19.05
C ALA A 29 27.63 -17.40 17.97
N ILE A 30 26.81 -16.44 18.40
CA ILE A 30 26.00 -15.59 17.54
C ILE A 30 26.13 -14.16 18.07
N ALA A 31 26.47 -13.24 17.19
CA ALA A 31 26.53 -11.82 17.50
C ALA A 31 25.69 -11.03 16.49
N ALA A 32 25.26 -9.83 16.90
CA ALA A 32 24.42 -8.97 16.09
C ALA A 32 24.88 -7.52 16.15
N ALA A 33 24.72 -6.80 15.05
CA ALA A 33 24.96 -5.36 14.98
C ALA A 33 23.78 -4.68 14.29
N SER A 34 23.24 -3.64 14.92
CA SER A 34 22.11 -2.85 14.40
C SER A 34 22.57 -1.71 13.49
N TYR A 35 21.67 -1.27 12.61
CA TYR A 35 21.83 -0.09 11.76
C TYR A 35 20.52 0.68 11.64
N PRO A 36 20.57 2.00 11.40
CA PRO A 36 19.38 2.83 11.35
C PRO A 36 18.64 2.68 10.02
N THR A 37 17.31 2.74 10.07
CA THR A 37 16.45 2.96 8.89
C THR A 37 15.94 4.39 8.89
N SER A 38 16.08 5.07 7.75
CA SER A 38 15.51 6.40 7.54
C SER A 38 14.15 6.30 6.84
N PHE A 39 13.22 7.17 7.23
CA PHE A 39 11.90 7.30 6.60
C PHE A 39 11.68 8.77 6.16
N PRO A 40 12.30 9.22 5.06
CA PRO A 40 12.32 10.64 4.68
C PRO A 40 10.93 11.21 4.37
N GLN A 41 10.00 10.36 3.89
CA GLN A 41 8.61 10.70 3.57
C GLN A 41 7.70 9.52 3.94
N PRO A 42 6.36 9.73 4.04
CA PRO A 42 5.42 8.64 4.22
C PRO A 42 5.59 7.55 3.15
N SER A 43 5.68 6.30 3.59
CA SER A 43 5.89 5.11 2.74
C SER A 43 7.26 5.01 2.06
N TRP A 44 8.20 5.89 2.39
CA TRP A 44 9.59 5.82 1.94
C TRP A 44 10.44 5.18 3.05
N ALA A 45 11.32 4.26 2.70
CA ALA A 45 12.21 3.56 3.61
C ALA A 45 13.59 3.39 2.99
N GLU A 46 14.63 3.90 3.65
CA GLU A 46 15.98 3.95 3.13
C GLU A 46 17.02 3.52 4.17
N GLN A 47 18.10 2.89 3.70
CA GLN A 47 19.28 2.58 4.51
C GLN A 47 20.55 2.94 3.76
N ASN A 48 21.58 3.36 4.48
CA ASN A 48 22.88 3.59 3.89
C ASN A 48 23.64 2.25 3.76
N PRO A 49 24.04 1.82 2.55
CA PRO A 49 24.76 0.56 2.39
C PRO A 49 26.06 0.46 3.19
N SER A 50 26.69 1.61 3.47
CA SER A 50 27.90 1.65 4.30
C SER A 50 27.64 1.18 5.74
N ASP A 51 26.44 1.38 6.27
CA ASP A 51 26.07 0.93 7.62
C ASP A 51 25.98 -0.60 7.69
N TRP A 52 25.49 -1.23 6.62
CA TRP A 52 25.49 -2.69 6.49
C TRP A 52 26.91 -3.26 6.52
N TRP A 53 27.83 -2.62 5.79
CA TRP A 53 29.24 -3.03 5.78
C TRP A 53 29.88 -2.92 7.18
N GLN A 54 29.63 -1.83 7.89
CA GLN A 54 30.13 -1.67 9.27
C GLN A 54 29.53 -2.71 10.22
N ALA A 55 28.23 -2.95 10.14
CA ALA A 55 27.53 -3.94 10.94
C ALA A 55 28.04 -5.36 10.69
N LEU A 56 28.29 -5.72 9.43
CA LEU A 56 28.88 -7.00 9.05
C LEU A 56 30.23 -7.23 9.75
N GLY A 57 31.14 -6.25 9.67
CA GLY A 57 32.44 -6.36 10.34
C GLY A 57 32.33 -6.45 11.86
N SER A 58 31.42 -5.68 12.47
CA SER A 58 31.19 -5.73 13.92
C SER A 58 30.66 -7.09 14.36
N ALA A 59 29.59 -7.59 13.73
CA ALA A 59 28.94 -8.83 14.09
C ALA A 59 29.86 -10.04 13.86
N VAL A 60 30.56 -10.10 12.72
CA VAL A 60 31.47 -11.21 12.41
C VAL A 60 32.64 -11.27 13.40
N ARG A 61 33.34 -10.15 13.64
CA ARG A 61 34.45 -10.13 14.60
C ARG A 61 34.01 -10.55 16.00
N GLN A 62 32.84 -10.08 16.43
CA GLN A 62 32.29 -10.43 17.74
C GLN A 62 31.93 -11.93 17.81
N ALA A 63 31.23 -12.48 16.81
CA ALA A 63 30.88 -13.90 16.79
C ALA A 63 32.13 -14.80 16.79
N VAL A 64 33.16 -14.45 16.02
CA VAL A 64 34.43 -15.18 15.99
C VAL A 64 35.12 -15.10 17.36
N GLN A 65 35.20 -13.92 17.96
CA GLN A 65 35.78 -13.74 19.30
C GLN A 65 35.05 -14.56 20.37
N GLU A 66 33.72 -14.55 20.37
CA GLU A 66 32.89 -15.25 21.35
C GLU A 66 32.88 -16.77 21.15
N SER A 67 33.12 -17.25 19.93
CA SER A 67 33.22 -18.69 19.63
C SER A 67 34.50 -19.34 20.17
N LEU A 68 35.51 -18.54 20.53
CA LEU A 68 36.81 -18.98 21.04
C LEU A 68 37.59 -19.92 20.09
N ILE A 69 37.27 -19.92 18.80
CA ILE A 69 38.00 -20.70 17.79
C ILE A 69 39.19 -19.91 17.24
N ASP A 70 40.12 -20.62 16.60
CA ASP A 70 41.12 -19.99 15.73
C ASP A 70 40.44 -19.57 14.41
N PRO A 71 40.47 -18.29 14.01
CA PRO A 71 39.92 -17.84 12.73
C PRO A 71 40.46 -18.58 11.51
N SER A 72 41.67 -19.16 11.59
CA SER A 72 42.25 -19.99 10.52
C SER A 72 41.51 -21.31 10.28
N SER A 73 40.65 -21.73 11.22
CA SER A 73 39.82 -22.94 11.13
C SER A 73 38.48 -22.69 10.43
N ILE A 74 38.18 -21.44 10.04
CA ILE A 74 36.99 -21.08 9.28
C ILE A 74 37.24 -21.42 7.82
N SER A 75 36.35 -22.20 7.22
CA SER A 75 36.51 -22.72 5.85
C SER A 75 35.81 -21.87 4.78
N ALA A 76 34.76 -21.13 5.16
CA ALA A 76 34.04 -20.20 4.28
C ALA A 76 33.06 -19.33 5.08
N LEU A 77 32.51 -18.32 4.42
CA LEU A 77 31.37 -17.55 4.92
C LEU A 77 30.29 -17.38 3.85
N CYS A 78 29.05 -17.18 4.29
CA CYS A 78 27.92 -16.80 3.45
C CYS A 78 27.14 -15.68 4.14
N VAL A 79 26.62 -14.76 3.34
CA VAL A 79 25.70 -13.71 3.79
C VAL A 79 24.42 -13.85 2.99
N ASP A 80 23.26 -13.83 3.64
CA ASP A 80 21.96 -13.59 3.05
C ASP A 80 21.49 -12.19 3.43
N THR A 81 20.51 -11.66 2.70
CA THR A 81 19.98 -10.33 2.94
C THR A 81 18.47 -10.25 2.72
N THR A 82 17.85 -9.18 3.22
CA THR A 82 16.51 -8.81 2.76
C THR A 82 16.42 -8.72 1.23
N CYS A 83 15.26 -9.07 0.67
CA CYS A 83 15.02 -9.10 -0.77
C CYS A 83 14.37 -7.80 -1.28
N CYS A 84 14.79 -7.37 -2.46
CA CYS A 84 14.43 -6.13 -3.15
C CYS A 84 14.83 -4.83 -2.42
N SER A 85 15.99 -4.83 -1.75
CA SER A 85 16.64 -3.63 -1.21
C SER A 85 17.63 -3.05 -2.23
N VAL A 86 17.11 -2.21 -3.14
CA VAL A 86 17.80 -1.80 -4.38
C VAL A 86 18.89 -0.76 -4.12
N VAL A 87 20.09 -1.03 -4.63
CA VAL A 87 21.30 -0.21 -4.49
C VAL A 87 21.72 0.33 -5.87
N ALA A 88 22.12 1.60 -5.94
CA ALA A 88 22.72 2.20 -7.12
C ALA A 88 24.19 2.55 -6.81
N LEU A 89 25.12 2.00 -7.59
CA LEU A 89 26.56 2.12 -7.38
C LEU A 89 27.24 2.80 -8.56
N ASP A 90 28.28 3.59 -8.29
CA ASP A 90 29.21 4.09 -9.31
C ASP A 90 30.19 3.01 -9.80
N ASP A 91 31.16 3.41 -10.62
CA ASP A 91 32.22 2.54 -11.16
C ASP A 91 33.22 2.05 -10.10
N ASP A 92 33.41 2.80 -9.02
CA ASP A 92 34.20 2.40 -7.84
C ASP A 92 33.41 1.51 -6.87
N GLY A 93 32.13 1.24 -7.18
CA GLY A 93 31.22 0.45 -6.35
C GLY A 93 30.76 1.16 -5.08
N GLN A 94 30.86 2.48 -5.03
CA GLN A 94 30.33 3.28 -3.92
C GLN A 94 28.85 3.59 -4.14
N PRO A 95 28.03 3.61 -3.08
CA PRO A 95 26.62 3.94 -3.19
C PRO A 95 26.42 5.41 -3.58
N LEU A 96 25.70 5.65 -4.67
CA LEU A 96 25.35 6.98 -5.16
C LEU A 96 24.24 7.64 -4.32
N ARG A 97 23.48 6.83 -3.57
CA ARG A 97 22.40 7.25 -2.67
C ARG A 97 22.11 6.14 -1.65
N PRO A 98 21.36 6.42 -0.56
CA PRO A 98 20.80 5.37 0.29
C PRO A 98 20.00 4.35 -0.51
N ALA A 99 20.06 3.07 -0.15
CA ALA A 99 19.31 2.01 -0.82
C ALA A 99 17.79 2.18 -0.64
N LEU A 100 17.01 1.79 -1.65
CA LEU A 100 15.55 1.72 -1.58
C LEU A 100 15.14 0.38 -0.97
N LEU A 101 14.81 0.38 0.32
CA LEU A 101 14.52 -0.85 1.07
C LEU A 101 13.30 -1.59 0.56
N TRP A 102 13.23 -2.90 0.81
CA TRP A 102 12.10 -3.75 0.46
C TRP A 102 10.74 -3.14 0.82
N MET A 103 10.58 -2.51 1.99
CA MET A 103 9.32 -1.92 2.45
C MET A 103 9.01 -0.51 1.87
N ASP A 104 9.88 0.00 1.00
CA ASP A 104 9.67 1.26 0.30
C ASP A 104 8.60 1.12 -0.79
N MET A 105 7.59 1.99 -0.73
CA MET A 105 6.43 1.95 -1.62
C MET A 105 6.38 3.12 -2.61
N ARG A 106 7.43 3.95 -2.71
CA ARG A 106 7.42 5.18 -3.53
C ARG A 106 7.21 4.91 -5.02
N SER A 107 7.57 3.71 -5.47
CA SER A 107 7.46 3.23 -6.85
C SER A 107 6.08 2.61 -7.16
N ALA A 108 5.05 2.83 -6.31
CA ALA A 108 3.70 2.31 -6.56
C ALA A 108 3.10 2.71 -7.94
N PRO A 109 3.28 3.95 -8.43
CA PRO A 109 2.83 4.31 -9.79
C PRO A 109 3.55 3.50 -10.90
N GLN A 110 4.83 3.20 -10.71
CA GLN A 110 5.64 2.38 -11.63
C GLN A 110 5.16 0.93 -11.61
N ALA A 111 4.96 0.35 -10.42
CA ALA A 111 4.45 -1.01 -10.26
C ALA A 111 3.07 -1.19 -10.93
N ALA A 112 2.19 -0.20 -10.80
CA ALA A 112 0.89 -0.21 -11.48
C ALA A 112 1.00 -0.20 -13.01
N ARG A 113 1.95 0.56 -13.57
CA ARG A 113 2.23 0.56 -15.02
C ARG A 113 2.83 -0.76 -15.50
N ILE A 114 3.73 -1.36 -14.73
CA ILE A 114 4.32 -2.67 -15.02
C ILE A 114 3.23 -3.75 -15.02
N ALA A 115 2.34 -3.76 -14.02
CA ALA A 115 1.20 -4.67 -14.02
C ALA A 115 0.28 -4.49 -15.25
N ALA A 116 0.14 -3.26 -15.75
CA ALA A 116 -0.69 -2.94 -16.91
C ALA A 116 -0.07 -3.32 -18.26
N CYS A 117 1.25 -3.56 -18.35
CA CYS A 117 1.91 -3.88 -19.63
C CYS A 117 1.55 -5.27 -20.17
N LYS A 118 1.09 -6.18 -19.29
CA LYS A 118 0.68 -7.55 -19.63
C LYS A 118 1.75 -8.38 -20.33
N ASP A 119 3.02 -8.06 -20.06
CA ASP A 119 4.14 -8.79 -20.63
C ASP A 119 4.14 -10.27 -20.18
N PRO A 120 4.52 -11.22 -21.05
CA PRO A 120 4.58 -12.65 -20.70
C PRO A 120 5.45 -12.96 -19.48
N ALA A 121 6.45 -12.13 -19.16
CA ALA A 121 7.29 -12.31 -17.98
C ALA A 121 6.52 -12.10 -16.66
N LEU A 122 5.35 -11.46 -16.68
CA LEU A 122 4.46 -11.38 -15.51
C LEU A 122 3.88 -12.74 -15.10
N CYS A 123 4.02 -13.79 -15.91
CA CYS A 123 3.48 -15.12 -15.58
C CYS A 123 3.94 -15.63 -14.21
N VAL A 124 5.16 -15.26 -13.79
CA VAL A 124 5.73 -15.64 -12.49
C VAL A 124 5.00 -15.01 -11.30
N ASN A 125 4.08 -14.06 -11.54
CA ASN A 125 3.24 -13.39 -10.54
C ASN A 125 1.78 -13.81 -10.71
N GLY A 126 1.34 -14.83 -9.98
CA GLY A 126 -0.06 -15.30 -10.00
C GLY A 126 -0.60 -15.58 -11.41
N GLY A 127 0.22 -16.11 -12.33
CA GLY A 127 -0.17 -16.37 -13.71
C GLY A 127 -0.29 -15.12 -14.59
N GLY A 128 0.33 -14.01 -14.22
CA GLY A 128 0.22 -12.71 -14.92
C GLY A 128 -0.99 -11.89 -14.49
N ALA A 129 -1.83 -12.43 -13.60
CA ALA A 129 -2.95 -11.72 -12.99
C ALA A 129 -2.64 -11.20 -11.58
N GLY A 130 -1.50 -11.62 -10.99
CA GLY A 130 -1.04 -11.13 -9.69
C GLY A 130 -0.61 -9.67 -9.76
N PRO A 131 -0.67 -8.94 -8.64
CA PRO A 131 -0.18 -7.57 -8.56
C PRO A 131 1.34 -7.56 -8.69
N VAL A 132 1.86 -6.46 -9.25
CA VAL A 132 3.28 -6.11 -9.15
C VAL A 132 3.44 -5.25 -7.90
N SER A 133 4.36 -5.61 -7.00
CA SER A 133 4.61 -4.82 -5.79
C SER A 133 5.57 -3.67 -6.09
N ALA A 134 5.34 -2.51 -5.47
CA ALA A 134 6.28 -1.37 -5.49
C ALA A 134 7.64 -1.75 -4.89
N GLU A 135 7.64 -2.72 -3.98
CA GLU A 135 8.81 -3.22 -3.27
C GLU A 135 9.89 -3.77 -4.22
N TRP A 136 9.56 -4.15 -5.45
CA TRP A 136 10.43 -4.94 -6.33
C TRP A 136 11.46 -4.12 -7.12
N MET A 137 12.47 -4.83 -7.67
CA MET A 137 13.59 -4.24 -8.41
C MET A 137 13.14 -3.36 -9.60
N VAL A 138 12.33 -3.90 -10.51
CA VAL A 138 11.96 -3.19 -11.75
C VAL A 138 11.17 -1.90 -11.47
N PRO A 139 10.13 -1.88 -10.60
CA PRO A 139 9.47 -0.63 -10.20
C PRO A 139 10.43 0.42 -9.61
N LYS A 140 11.36 0.01 -8.73
CA LYS A 140 12.32 0.92 -8.10
C LYS A 140 13.35 1.48 -9.08
N ALA A 141 13.86 0.64 -9.98
CA ALA A 141 14.76 1.08 -11.04
C ALA A 141 14.05 2.05 -12.01
N LEU A 142 12.78 1.81 -12.34
CA LEU A 142 11.99 2.73 -13.15
C LEU A 142 11.74 4.06 -12.41
N TRP A 143 11.49 4.00 -11.09
CA TRP A 143 11.33 5.21 -10.27
C TRP A 143 12.62 6.03 -10.25
N LEU A 144 13.78 5.40 -10.07
CA LEU A 144 15.09 6.07 -10.14
C LEU A 144 15.29 6.74 -11.49
N LYS A 145 14.99 6.06 -12.60
CA LYS A 145 15.11 6.64 -13.93
C LYS A 145 14.25 7.91 -14.09
N GLU A 146 13.03 7.91 -13.58
CA GLU A 146 12.08 9.00 -13.80
C GLU A 146 12.20 10.16 -12.81
N ASN A 147 12.67 9.91 -11.59
CA ASN A 147 12.68 10.90 -10.51
C ASN A 147 14.10 11.33 -10.10
N GLU A 148 15.09 10.49 -10.36
CA GLU A 148 16.50 10.73 -10.02
C GLU A 148 17.39 10.34 -11.22
N GLU A 149 17.05 10.89 -12.40
CA GLU A 149 17.67 10.52 -13.68
C GLU A 149 19.20 10.63 -13.66
N GLU A 150 19.76 11.65 -13.00
CA GLU A 150 21.21 11.82 -12.85
C GLU A 150 21.86 10.64 -12.12
N ILE A 151 21.25 10.16 -11.03
CA ILE A 151 21.71 8.99 -10.29
C ILE A 151 21.59 7.73 -11.16
N TYR A 152 20.44 7.54 -11.80
CA TYR A 152 20.22 6.38 -12.68
C TYR A 152 21.25 6.33 -13.82
N ASN A 153 21.55 7.48 -14.43
CA ASN A 153 22.51 7.58 -15.52
C ASN A 153 23.94 7.34 -15.04
N SER A 154 24.32 7.92 -13.89
CA SER A 154 25.65 7.79 -13.29
C SER A 154 25.93 6.39 -12.71
N ALA A 155 24.89 5.64 -12.36
CA ALA A 155 25.04 4.30 -11.82
C ALA A 155 25.69 3.35 -12.83
N THR A 156 26.85 2.79 -12.49
CA THR A 156 27.44 1.65 -13.20
C THR A 156 26.64 0.39 -12.93
N TYR A 157 26.27 0.18 -11.65
CA TYR A 157 25.44 -0.94 -11.25
C TYR A 157 24.14 -0.49 -10.57
N ILE A 158 23.05 -1.15 -10.88
CA ILE A 158 21.83 -1.16 -10.08
C ILE A 158 21.67 -2.61 -9.64
N CYS A 159 21.76 -2.88 -8.34
CA CYS A 159 21.89 -4.24 -7.84
C CYS A 159 21.13 -4.42 -6.52
N GLU A 160 21.18 -5.63 -5.97
CA GLU A 160 20.62 -5.94 -4.67
C GLU A 160 21.58 -5.67 -3.51
N TYR A 161 21.02 -5.63 -2.29
CA TYR A 161 21.79 -5.63 -1.05
C TYR A 161 22.79 -6.80 -1.02
N GLN A 162 22.36 -8.01 -1.36
CA GLN A 162 23.25 -9.18 -1.47
C GLN A 162 24.44 -8.94 -2.41
N ASP A 163 24.19 -8.35 -3.57
CA ASP A 163 25.20 -8.15 -4.61
C ASP A 163 26.23 -7.11 -4.16
N TYR A 164 25.76 -6.04 -3.50
CA TYR A 164 26.61 -5.04 -2.85
C TYR A 164 27.55 -5.68 -1.81
N ILE A 165 27.03 -6.52 -0.91
CA ILE A 165 27.85 -7.19 0.10
C ILE A 165 28.88 -8.12 -0.55
N ASN A 166 28.47 -8.94 -1.52
CA ASN A 166 29.40 -9.81 -2.25
C ASN A 166 30.49 -9.02 -2.95
N TYR A 167 30.17 -7.89 -3.59
CA TYR A 167 31.15 -7.02 -4.24
C TYR A 167 32.17 -6.46 -3.24
N HIS A 168 31.74 -5.97 -2.08
CA HIS A 168 32.67 -5.47 -1.06
C HIS A 168 33.52 -6.56 -0.42
N LEU A 169 32.98 -7.79 -0.29
CA LEU A 169 33.74 -8.93 0.22
C LEU A 169 34.79 -9.42 -0.75
N THR A 170 34.46 -9.49 -2.05
CA THR A 170 35.21 -10.28 -3.04
C THR A 170 35.78 -9.48 -4.20
N GLY A 171 35.33 -8.24 -4.41
CA GLY A 171 35.62 -7.45 -5.61
C GLY A 171 34.88 -7.92 -6.88
N HIS A 172 33.97 -8.90 -6.78
CA HIS A 172 33.27 -9.49 -7.92
C HIS A 172 31.77 -9.15 -7.88
N MET A 173 31.29 -8.49 -8.94
CA MET A 173 29.88 -8.12 -9.07
C MET A 173 29.10 -9.26 -9.72
N CYS A 174 28.23 -9.90 -8.95
CA CYS A 174 27.39 -11.01 -9.36
C CYS A 174 26.02 -10.92 -8.72
N ALA A 175 25.01 -11.47 -9.40
CA ALA A 175 23.64 -11.57 -8.90
C ALA A 175 23.36 -13.00 -8.39
N SER A 176 22.57 -13.09 -7.33
CA SER A 176 22.00 -14.37 -6.90
C SER A 176 20.87 -14.81 -7.84
N VAL A 177 20.89 -16.07 -8.30
CA VAL A 177 19.76 -16.66 -9.05
C VAL A 177 18.45 -16.53 -8.26
N ASN A 178 18.55 -16.61 -6.93
CA ASN A 178 17.41 -16.45 -6.04
C ASN A 178 16.78 -15.06 -6.20
N ASN A 179 17.56 -13.99 -6.05
CA ASN A 179 17.06 -12.62 -6.13
C ASN A 179 16.55 -12.25 -7.53
N VAL A 180 17.20 -12.69 -8.60
CA VAL A 180 16.75 -12.32 -9.95
C VAL A 180 15.48 -13.09 -10.33
N SER A 181 15.37 -14.36 -9.96
CA SER A 181 14.14 -15.15 -10.18
C SER A 181 12.99 -14.61 -9.32
N VAL A 182 13.29 -14.20 -8.09
CA VAL A 182 12.32 -13.67 -7.14
C VAL A 182 12.22 -12.15 -7.32
N ARG A 183 11.19 -11.70 -8.06
CA ARG A 183 10.78 -10.28 -8.21
C ARG A 183 11.55 -9.41 -9.21
N TRP A 184 12.51 -9.95 -9.96
CA TRP A 184 13.07 -9.23 -11.13
C TRP A 184 12.48 -9.76 -12.45
N HIS A 185 11.65 -10.80 -12.39
CA HIS A 185 11.04 -11.49 -13.53
C HIS A 185 12.03 -12.24 -14.43
N TYR A 186 13.23 -12.51 -13.94
CA TYR A 186 14.13 -13.47 -14.57
C TYR A 186 13.55 -14.88 -14.43
N ASP A 187 13.75 -15.70 -15.45
CA ASP A 187 13.43 -17.13 -15.44
C ASP A 187 14.59 -17.88 -16.10
N THR A 188 15.02 -19.01 -15.56
CA THR A 188 16.23 -19.70 -16.05
C THR A 188 16.06 -20.32 -17.44
N GLU A 189 14.83 -20.54 -17.93
CA GLU A 189 14.58 -20.99 -19.31
C GLU A 189 14.41 -19.82 -20.28
N ARG A 190 13.73 -18.75 -19.87
CA ARG A 190 13.42 -17.58 -20.73
C ARG A 190 14.50 -16.50 -20.71
N GLY A 191 15.26 -16.37 -19.63
CA GLY A 191 16.21 -15.30 -19.38
C GLY A 191 15.56 -14.03 -18.82
N TRP A 192 16.16 -12.88 -19.12
CA TRP A 192 15.70 -11.56 -18.68
C TRP A 192 14.39 -11.13 -19.36
N PRO A 193 13.57 -10.29 -18.70
CA PRO A 193 12.29 -9.80 -19.25
C PRO A 193 12.52 -8.64 -20.25
N GLU A 194 13.27 -8.87 -21.33
CA GLU A 194 13.72 -7.81 -22.25
C GLU A 194 12.53 -7.03 -22.86
N SER A 195 11.49 -7.72 -23.32
CA SER A 195 10.28 -7.08 -23.89
C SER A 195 9.53 -6.20 -22.89
N MET A 196 9.53 -6.60 -21.61
CA MET A 196 8.96 -5.79 -20.53
C MET A 196 9.77 -4.51 -20.36
N LEU A 197 11.11 -4.62 -20.33
CA LEU A 197 11.99 -3.47 -20.18
C LEU A 197 11.88 -2.52 -21.38
N GLU A 198 11.83 -3.02 -22.61
CA GLU A 198 11.59 -2.22 -23.82
C GLU A 198 10.27 -1.45 -23.74
N THR A 199 9.18 -2.12 -23.33
CA THR A 199 7.86 -1.49 -23.18
C THR A 199 7.87 -0.33 -22.16
N LEU A 200 8.74 -0.40 -21.16
CA LEU A 200 8.90 0.60 -20.12
C LEU A 200 9.98 1.65 -20.45
N GLY A 201 10.67 1.50 -21.58
CA GLY A 201 11.85 2.29 -21.94
C GLY A 201 13.02 2.11 -20.96
N LEU A 202 13.17 0.93 -20.36
CA LEU A 202 14.14 0.63 -19.30
C LEU A 202 15.27 -0.31 -19.78
N GLU A 203 15.54 -0.38 -21.08
CA GLU A 203 16.49 -1.30 -21.72
C GLU A 203 17.92 -1.13 -21.21
N ALA A 204 18.29 0.11 -20.85
CA ALA A 204 19.61 0.40 -20.29
C ALA A 204 19.88 -0.34 -18.96
N LEU A 205 18.82 -0.75 -18.24
CA LEU A 205 18.94 -1.47 -16.98
C LEU A 205 19.62 -2.83 -17.14
N LEU A 206 19.42 -3.52 -18.28
CA LEU A 206 20.09 -4.79 -18.57
C LEU A 206 21.62 -4.69 -18.51
N LYS A 207 22.17 -3.51 -18.83
CA LYS A 207 23.62 -3.26 -18.78
C LYS A 207 24.10 -2.88 -17.38
N LYS A 208 23.20 -2.39 -16.53
CA LYS A 208 23.45 -1.95 -15.15
C LYS A 208 23.22 -3.08 -14.14
N TRP A 209 22.45 -4.11 -14.48
CA TRP A 209 22.35 -5.31 -13.66
C TRP A 209 23.64 -6.14 -13.69
N PRO A 210 23.98 -6.84 -12.58
CA PRO A 210 25.08 -7.80 -12.60
C PRO A 210 24.88 -8.87 -13.69
N ARG A 211 25.91 -9.13 -14.48
CA ARG A 211 25.81 -10.04 -15.64
C ARG A 211 26.01 -11.51 -15.29
N GLN A 212 26.83 -11.77 -14.28
CA GLN A 212 27.06 -13.13 -13.79
C GLN A 212 25.97 -13.46 -12.77
N ILE A 213 25.22 -14.51 -13.03
CA ILE A 213 24.19 -15.04 -12.11
C ILE A 213 24.74 -16.33 -11.50
N LEU A 214 24.76 -16.43 -10.18
CA LEU A 214 25.28 -17.59 -9.46
C LEU A 214 24.17 -18.30 -8.66
N PRO A 215 24.18 -19.65 -8.60
CA PRO A 215 23.29 -20.39 -7.74
C PRO A 215 23.71 -20.25 -6.27
N LEU A 216 22.77 -20.47 -5.35
CA LEU A 216 23.07 -20.47 -3.92
C LEU A 216 24.16 -21.50 -3.59
N GLY A 217 25.16 -21.07 -2.81
CA GLY A 217 26.26 -21.94 -2.36
C GLY A 217 27.42 -22.05 -3.35
N ALA A 218 27.32 -21.48 -4.56
CA ALA A 218 28.47 -21.35 -5.44
C ALA A 218 29.52 -20.41 -4.81
N VAL A 219 30.80 -20.69 -5.03
CA VAL A 219 31.89 -19.80 -4.63
C VAL A 219 31.86 -18.56 -5.52
N VAL A 220 31.64 -17.38 -4.91
CA VAL A 220 31.76 -16.09 -5.60
C VAL A 220 33.23 -15.80 -5.89
N SER A 221 34.04 -15.72 -4.82
CA SER A 221 35.50 -15.64 -4.83
C SER A 221 36.02 -15.80 -3.39
N GLY A 222 37.31 -15.55 -3.17
CA GLY A 222 37.88 -15.38 -1.83
C GLY A 222 37.73 -13.94 -1.31
N LEU A 223 37.79 -13.77 0.02
CA LEU A 223 37.88 -12.45 0.64
C LEU A 223 39.06 -11.65 0.08
N THR A 224 38.81 -10.39 -0.28
CA THR A 224 39.88 -9.42 -0.57
C THR A 224 40.69 -9.12 0.69
N ALA A 225 41.91 -8.61 0.53
CA ALA A 225 42.74 -8.20 1.67
C ALA A 225 42.04 -7.17 2.59
N SER A 226 41.30 -6.21 2.02
CA SER A 226 40.57 -5.19 2.79
C SER A 226 39.37 -5.79 3.54
N ALA A 227 38.62 -6.69 2.90
CA ALA A 227 37.51 -7.39 3.54
C ALA A 227 38.01 -8.32 4.65
N ALA A 228 39.09 -9.07 4.41
CA ALA A 228 39.73 -9.92 5.42
C ALA A 228 40.15 -9.14 6.66
N ALA A 229 40.82 -7.98 6.47
CA ALA A 229 41.18 -7.09 7.56
C ALA A 229 39.95 -6.52 8.29
N HIS A 230 38.90 -6.15 7.56
CA HIS A 230 37.65 -5.67 8.14
C HIS A 230 36.96 -6.74 8.99
N LEU A 231 36.87 -7.99 8.51
CA LEU A 231 36.18 -9.07 9.22
C LEU A 231 37.03 -9.74 10.30
N GLY A 232 38.35 -9.52 10.32
CA GLY A 232 39.27 -10.26 11.18
C GLY A 232 39.43 -11.72 10.75
N LEU A 233 39.38 -11.98 9.45
CA LEU A 233 39.40 -13.31 8.84
C LEU A 233 40.60 -13.45 7.88
N PRO A 234 40.99 -14.68 7.49
CA PRO A 234 42.05 -14.89 6.51
C PRO A 234 41.72 -14.31 5.12
N GLU A 235 42.70 -13.70 4.48
CA GLU A 235 42.60 -13.33 3.05
C GLU A 235 42.39 -14.57 2.18
N GLY A 236 41.56 -14.45 1.15
CA GLY A 236 41.22 -15.56 0.26
C GLY A 236 40.20 -16.55 0.81
N LEU A 237 39.68 -16.35 2.04
CA LEU A 237 38.61 -17.19 2.58
C LEU A 237 37.41 -17.23 1.63
N PRO A 238 36.93 -18.41 1.19
CA PRO A 238 35.81 -18.52 0.26
C PRO A 238 34.54 -17.84 0.76
N VAL A 239 33.90 -17.09 -0.15
CA VAL A 239 32.59 -16.48 0.06
C VAL A 239 31.58 -17.20 -0.82
N ALA A 240 30.55 -17.78 -0.19
CA ALA A 240 29.46 -18.44 -0.88
C ALA A 240 28.41 -17.42 -1.34
N GLN A 241 27.78 -17.69 -2.48
CA GLN A 241 26.64 -16.91 -2.95
C GLN A 241 25.42 -17.19 -2.06
N GLY A 242 24.95 -16.16 -1.35
CA GLY A 242 23.65 -16.17 -0.67
C GLY A 242 22.52 -15.61 -1.54
N GLY A 243 21.42 -15.23 -0.90
CA GLY A 243 20.21 -14.73 -1.57
C GLY A 243 19.26 -14.07 -0.58
N ALA A 244 17.96 -14.09 -0.88
CA ALA A 244 16.93 -13.60 0.02
C ALA A 244 16.86 -14.43 1.30
N ASP A 245 16.90 -13.75 2.44
CA ASP A 245 16.81 -14.28 3.81
C ASP A 245 15.79 -15.42 3.97
N ALA A 246 14.56 -15.24 3.52
CA ALA A 246 13.50 -16.24 3.64
C ALA A 246 13.79 -17.52 2.85
N PHE A 247 14.36 -17.38 1.65
CA PHE A 247 14.67 -18.52 0.78
C PHE A 247 15.93 -19.26 1.25
N VAL A 248 16.91 -18.54 1.80
CA VAL A 248 18.06 -19.15 2.49
C VAL A 248 17.60 -19.82 3.79
N GLY A 249 16.62 -19.25 4.48
CA GLY A 249 15.95 -19.86 5.63
C GLY A 249 15.31 -21.21 5.31
N MET A 250 14.80 -21.43 4.08
CA MET A 250 14.32 -22.76 3.67
C MET A 250 15.42 -23.81 3.77
N ILE A 251 16.66 -23.48 3.38
CA ILE A 251 17.81 -24.38 3.46
C ILE A 251 18.14 -24.67 4.93
N GLY A 252 18.14 -23.65 5.79
CA GLY A 252 18.35 -23.83 7.24
C GLY A 252 17.27 -24.66 7.94
N LEU A 253 16.06 -24.70 7.37
CA LEU A 253 14.98 -25.59 7.79
C LEU A 253 15.04 -26.99 7.18
N GLY A 254 15.94 -27.22 6.23
CA GLY A 254 16.01 -28.46 5.46
C GLY A 254 14.85 -28.65 4.46
N VAL A 255 14.15 -27.58 4.12
CA VAL A 255 13.07 -27.59 3.11
C VAL A 255 13.68 -27.33 1.73
N ILE A 256 14.23 -28.39 1.14
CA ILE A 256 14.90 -28.33 -0.16
C ILE A 256 14.36 -29.36 -1.18
N ASP A 257 13.57 -30.32 -0.70
CA ASP A 257 13.02 -31.42 -1.50
C ASP A 257 11.54 -31.19 -1.88
N PRO A 258 11.11 -31.55 -3.09
CA PRO A 258 9.71 -31.49 -3.50
C PRO A 258 8.75 -32.16 -2.51
N GLY A 259 7.62 -31.50 -2.23
CA GLY A 259 6.61 -31.98 -1.29
C GLY A 259 6.77 -31.48 0.15
N ASN A 260 7.88 -30.80 0.47
CA ASN A 260 8.06 -30.11 1.74
C ASN A 260 7.73 -28.62 1.62
N MET A 261 7.25 -28.01 2.72
CA MET A 261 6.99 -26.58 2.82
C MET A 261 7.67 -26.00 4.05
N ALA A 262 8.25 -24.81 3.90
CA ALA A 262 8.67 -23.94 4.98
C ALA A 262 7.53 -22.96 5.30
N LEU A 263 7.21 -22.83 6.58
CA LEU A 263 6.35 -21.79 7.09
C LEU A 263 7.19 -20.85 7.96
N LEU A 264 7.58 -19.73 7.36
CA LEU A 264 8.35 -18.69 8.04
C LEU A 264 7.38 -17.68 8.64
N THR A 265 7.49 -17.47 9.94
CA THR A 265 6.44 -16.79 10.71
C THR A 265 6.99 -15.62 11.52
N GLY A 266 6.19 -14.56 11.62
CA GLY A 266 6.54 -13.35 12.33
C GLY A 266 5.31 -12.46 12.47
N SER A 267 5.44 -11.18 12.13
CA SER A 267 4.27 -10.29 11.98
C SER A 267 3.32 -10.80 10.88
N SER A 268 3.87 -11.36 9.81
CA SER A 268 3.22 -12.08 8.71
C SER A 268 3.65 -13.56 8.66
N HIS A 269 3.02 -14.37 7.82
CA HIS A 269 3.53 -15.69 7.44
C HIS A 269 3.90 -15.71 5.96
N LEU A 270 4.95 -16.45 5.65
CA LEU A 270 5.37 -16.79 4.30
C LEU A 270 5.37 -18.31 4.13
N HIS A 271 4.67 -18.78 3.11
CA HIS A 271 4.54 -20.19 2.76
C HIS A 271 5.42 -20.46 1.54
N LEU A 272 6.52 -21.18 1.72
CA LEU A 272 7.45 -21.51 0.65
C LEU A 272 7.51 -23.03 0.45
N GLY A 273 6.97 -23.51 -0.66
CA GLY A 273 6.89 -24.93 -0.99
C GLY A 273 7.86 -25.33 -2.09
N CYS A 274 8.47 -26.50 -1.97
CA CYS A 274 9.29 -27.09 -3.03
C CYS A 274 8.43 -27.99 -3.92
N THR A 275 8.53 -27.85 -5.24
CA THR A 275 7.81 -28.66 -6.24
C THR A 275 8.71 -28.99 -7.44
N ASP A 276 8.44 -30.11 -8.10
CA ASP A 276 9.12 -30.55 -9.33
C ASP A 276 8.49 -29.98 -10.61
N SER A 277 7.33 -29.33 -10.48
CA SER A 277 6.48 -28.90 -11.58
C SER A 277 6.36 -27.39 -11.63
N THR A 278 6.49 -26.80 -12.82
CA THR A 278 6.27 -25.36 -13.00
C THR A 278 4.79 -25.13 -13.27
N PHE A 279 4.13 -24.37 -12.40
CA PHE A 279 2.76 -23.90 -12.62
C PHE A 279 2.63 -22.44 -12.25
N HIS A 280 1.77 -21.73 -12.96
CA HIS A 280 1.41 -20.35 -12.64
C HIS A 280 -0.11 -20.26 -12.64
N GLY A 281 -0.70 -19.73 -11.58
CA GLY A 281 -2.14 -19.61 -11.46
C GLY A 281 -2.57 -18.57 -10.44
N SER A 282 -3.85 -18.24 -10.44
CA SER A 282 -4.41 -17.31 -9.46
C SER A 282 -4.44 -17.92 -8.07
N GLY A 283 -4.33 -17.07 -7.05
CA GLY A 283 -4.40 -17.50 -5.65
C GLY A 283 -3.10 -18.11 -5.12
N ILE A 284 -2.01 -18.00 -5.85
CA ILE A 284 -0.63 -18.17 -5.36
C ILE A 284 0.16 -16.92 -5.77
N TRP A 285 1.24 -16.63 -5.06
CA TRP A 285 2.05 -15.46 -5.38
C TRP A 285 2.89 -15.70 -6.64
N GLY A 286 3.48 -16.88 -6.75
CA GLY A 286 4.26 -17.27 -7.92
C GLY A 286 4.94 -18.61 -7.75
N THR A 287 5.64 -19.01 -8.81
CA THR A 287 6.49 -20.20 -8.84
C THR A 287 7.82 -19.80 -9.44
N TYR A 288 8.91 -19.98 -8.69
CA TYR A 288 10.25 -19.55 -9.06
C TYR A 288 11.12 -20.76 -9.35
N ARG A 289 11.52 -20.90 -10.61
CA ARG A 289 12.36 -22.00 -11.07
C ARG A 289 13.80 -21.81 -10.61
N ASP A 290 14.41 -22.90 -10.15
CA ASP A 290 15.82 -23.00 -9.74
C ASP A 290 16.26 -21.99 -8.66
N ALA A 291 15.31 -21.30 -8.03
CA ALA A 291 15.59 -20.14 -7.20
C ALA A 291 16.31 -20.49 -5.88
N VAL A 292 16.27 -21.76 -5.45
CA VAL A 292 16.96 -22.22 -4.24
C VAL A 292 17.86 -23.41 -4.58
N ILE A 293 17.28 -24.48 -5.10
CA ILE A 293 17.99 -25.68 -5.55
C ILE A 293 17.80 -25.82 -7.07
N PRO A 294 18.86 -26.10 -7.84
CA PRO A 294 18.73 -26.38 -9.26
C PRO A 294 17.74 -27.52 -9.54
N LYS A 295 16.84 -27.31 -10.51
CA LYS A 295 15.74 -28.19 -10.93
C LYS A 295 14.61 -28.37 -9.91
N VAL A 296 14.58 -27.54 -8.87
CA VAL A 296 13.45 -27.47 -7.92
C VAL A 296 12.81 -26.10 -8.05
N ASN A 297 11.49 -26.10 -8.16
CA ASN A 297 10.70 -24.88 -8.22
C ASN A 297 10.17 -24.53 -6.83
N ILE A 298 10.07 -23.23 -6.55
CA ILE A 298 9.55 -22.73 -5.28
C ILE A 298 8.21 -22.07 -5.51
N VAL A 299 7.15 -22.62 -4.92
CA VAL A 299 5.83 -21.98 -4.88
C VAL A 299 5.73 -21.10 -3.64
N GLU A 300 5.18 -19.91 -3.81
CA GLU A 300 5.04 -18.94 -2.72
C GLU A 300 3.58 -18.57 -2.45
N GLY A 301 3.24 -18.48 -1.15
CA GLY A 301 2.06 -17.82 -0.62
C GLY A 301 2.43 -16.89 0.52
N GLY A 302 1.57 -15.89 0.78
CA GLY A 302 1.80 -14.94 1.87
C GLY A 302 0.51 -14.62 2.63
N GLN A 303 0.64 -14.47 3.95
CA GLN A 303 -0.43 -14.10 4.85
C GLN A 303 -0.02 -12.87 5.66
N THR A 304 -0.69 -11.73 5.43
CA THR A 304 -0.21 -10.41 5.88
C THR A 304 -0.28 -10.20 7.39
N SER A 305 -1.34 -10.69 8.03
CA SER A 305 -1.71 -10.32 9.39
C SER A 305 -1.79 -11.55 10.27
N THR A 306 -0.71 -11.82 11.01
CA THR A 306 -0.57 -13.08 11.77
C THR A 306 -0.08 -12.82 13.20
N GLY A 307 1.22 -12.83 13.48
CA GLY A 307 1.75 -12.37 14.77
C GLY A 307 1.38 -10.91 15.06
N SER A 308 1.20 -10.08 14.02
CA SER A 308 0.76 -8.69 14.20
C SER A 308 -0.63 -8.56 14.82
N ILE A 309 -1.58 -9.46 14.50
CA ILE A 309 -2.93 -9.41 15.08
C ILE A 309 -2.98 -9.95 16.51
N ILE A 310 -2.12 -10.93 16.82
CA ILE A 310 -1.92 -11.41 18.19
C ILE A 310 -1.31 -10.31 19.05
N ALA A 311 -0.28 -9.61 18.56
CA ALA A 311 0.34 -8.48 19.25
C ALA A 311 -0.63 -7.31 19.42
N TRP A 312 -1.41 -6.97 18.39
CA TRP A 312 -2.45 -5.94 18.44
C TRP A 312 -3.46 -6.21 19.55
N TYR A 313 -4.00 -7.44 19.63
CA TYR A 313 -4.98 -7.80 20.63
C TYR A 313 -4.40 -7.77 22.05
N ARG A 314 -3.18 -8.29 22.23
CA ARG A 314 -2.45 -8.19 23.49
C ARG A 314 -2.29 -6.73 23.93
N ASN A 315 -1.89 -5.84 23.02
CA ASN A 315 -1.70 -4.43 23.34
C ASN A 315 -3.04 -3.74 23.71
N LEU A 316 -4.12 -4.10 23.02
CA LEU A 316 -5.48 -3.60 23.32
C LEU A 316 -5.92 -3.93 24.75
N LEU A 317 -5.45 -5.04 25.31
CA LEU A 317 -5.76 -5.49 26.69
C LEU A 317 -4.82 -4.94 27.76
N GLY A 318 -3.94 -3.99 27.43
CA GLY A 318 -2.93 -3.49 28.38
C GLY A 318 -1.71 -4.40 28.52
N SER A 319 -1.39 -5.16 27.48
CA SER A 319 -0.15 -5.96 27.38
C SER A 319 0.03 -7.10 28.41
N PRO A 320 -0.98 -7.96 28.66
CA PRO A 320 -0.81 -9.14 29.51
C PRO A 320 0.27 -10.09 28.95
N SER A 321 0.73 -11.03 29.77
CA SER A 321 1.74 -12.00 29.31
C SER A 321 1.14 -12.92 28.24
N TYR A 322 1.98 -13.40 27.32
CA TYR A 322 1.53 -14.42 26.36
C TYR A 322 1.16 -15.72 27.07
N GLU A 323 1.79 -16.04 28.20
CA GLU A 323 1.49 -17.23 29.00
C GLU A 323 0.05 -17.20 29.51
N ASP A 324 -0.39 -16.08 30.08
CA ASP A 324 -1.78 -15.91 30.57
C ASP A 324 -2.79 -16.06 29.43
N LEU A 325 -2.55 -15.39 28.31
CA LEU A 325 -3.45 -15.44 27.14
C LEU A 325 -3.52 -16.86 26.55
N ASN A 326 -2.39 -17.57 26.47
CA ASN A 326 -2.37 -18.97 26.02
C ASN A 326 -3.09 -19.90 27.01
N ALA A 327 -2.95 -19.70 28.32
CA ALA A 327 -3.64 -20.50 29.34
C ALA A 327 -5.15 -20.32 29.24
N GLU A 328 -5.63 -19.08 29.09
CA GLU A 328 -7.06 -18.78 28.92
C GLU A 328 -7.61 -19.33 27.61
N ALA A 329 -6.90 -19.18 26.49
CA ALA A 329 -7.31 -19.73 25.21
C ALA A 329 -7.31 -21.26 25.20
N SER A 330 -6.37 -21.90 25.89
CA SER A 330 -6.32 -23.37 25.99
C SER A 330 -7.54 -23.95 26.72
N ALA A 331 -8.18 -23.18 27.61
CA ALA A 331 -9.39 -23.58 28.31
C ALA A 331 -10.67 -23.43 27.47
N VAL A 332 -10.62 -22.70 26.35
CA VAL A 332 -11.75 -22.53 25.42
C VAL A 332 -11.78 -23.73 24.47
N PRO A 333 -12.93 -24.34 24.13
CA PRO A 333 -12.97 -25.45 23.17
C PRO A 333 -12.68 -25.01 21.72
N VAL A 334 -12.36 -25.99 20.86
CA VAL A 334 -12.21 -25.81 19.40
C VAL A 334 -13.40 -25.04 18.83
N GLY A 335 -13.13 -24.06 17.95
CA GLY A 335 -14.16 -23.26 17.31
C GLY A 335 -14.72 -22.15 18.18
N CYS A 336 -14.10 -21.91 19.34
CA CYS A 336 -14.31 -20.76 20.21
C CYS A 336 -15.78 -20.52 20.59
N GLU A 337 -16.56 -21.60 20.72
CA GLU A 337 -17.99 -21.57 21.02
C GLU A 337 -18.82 -20.69 20.04
N GLY A 338 -18.37 -20.60 18.78
CA GLY A 338 -19.04 -19.86 17.72
C GLY A 338 -18.40 -18.53 17.35
N VAL A 339 -17.35 -18.11 18.06
CA VAL A 339 -16.57 -16.92 17.67
C VAL A 339 -15.64 -17.25 16.51
N VAL A 340 -15.78 -16.53 15.39
CA VAL A 340 -14.91 -16.68 14.21
C VAL A 340 -14.32 -15.34 13.84
N CYS A 341 -12.99 -15.30 13.68
CA CYS A 341 -12.27 -14.12 13.22
C CYS A 341 -11.89 -14.24 11.74
N LEU A 342 -11.91 -13.12 11.02
CA LEU A 342 -11.22 -12.95 9.74
C LEU A 342 -9.89 -12.23 10.02
N ASP A 343 -8.77 -12.82 9.62
CA ASP A 343 -7.41 -12.39 9.99
C ASP A 343 -6.89 -11.20 9.14
N HIS A 344 -7.66 -10.70 8.16
CA HIS A 344 -7.25 -9.70 7.16
C HIS A 344 -7.04 -8.26 7.70
N PHE A 345 -6.53 -8.05 8.91
CA PHE A 345 -6.41 -6.73 9.55
C PHE A 345 -5.56 -5.73 8.74
N GLN A 346 -4.60 -6.20 7.95
CA GLN A 346 -3.78 -5.40 7.03
C GLN A 346 -4.03 -5.76 5.55
N GLY A 347 -5.22 -6.25 5.21
CA GLY A 347 -5.52 -6.80 3.88
C GLY A 347 -5.15 -8.28 3.74
N ASN A 348 -5.42 -8.83 2.56
CA ASN A 348 -5.09 -10.21 2.21
C ASN A 348 -4.13 -10.26 1.02
N ARG A 349 -3.06 -11.06 1.12
CA ARG A 349 -2.16 -11.39 0.00
C ARG A 349 -2.66 -12.65 -0.71
N THR A 350 -2.58 -13.80 -0.06
CA THR A 350 -3.02 -15.08 -0.63
C THR A 350 -4.24 -15.61 0.15
N PRO A 351 -5.29 -16.14 -0.52
CA PRO A 351 -5.45 -16.35 -1.96
C PRO A 351 -6.18 -15.21 -2.71
N HIS A 352 -6.68 -14.19 -2.02
CA HIS A 352 -7.61 -13.22 -2.61
C HIS A 352 -6.94 -12.00 -3.23
N THR A 353 -5.72 -11.70 -2.83
CA THR A 353 -4.95 -10.54 -3.30
C THR A 353 -5.73 -9.23 -3.18
N ASP A 354 -6.34 -9.01 -2.01
CA ASP A 354 -7.21 -7.88 -1.73
C ASP A 354 -6.63 -7.02 -0.58
N PRO A 355 -5.89 -5.95 -0.90
CA PRO A 355 -5.30 -5.07 0.11
C PRO A 355 -6.35 -4.28 0.90
N LEU A 356 -7.61 -4.24 0.44
CA LEU A 356 -8.71 -3.55 1.13
C LEU A 356 -9.51 -4.46 2.06
N SER A 357 -9.24 -5.76 2.08
CA SER A 357 -9.90 -6.62 3.06
C SER A 357 -9.54 -6.20 4.49
N ARG A 358 -10.46 -6.36 5.43
CA ARG A 358 -10.28 -5.95 6.82
C ARG A 358 -10.68 -7.07 7.76
N GLY A 359 -10.03 -7.09 8.92
CA GLY A 359 -10.31 -8.05 9.96
C GLY A 359 -11.71 -7.88 10.54
N ALA A 360 -12.26 -8.97 11.05
CA ALA A 360 -13.56 -8.98 11.70
C ALA A 360 -13.58 -10.03 12.80
N ILE A 361 -14.39 -9.80 13.83
CA ILE A 361 -14.69 -10.75 14.89
C ILE A 361 -16.20 -10.92 14.90
N THR A 362 -16.68 -12.14 14.65
CA THR A 362 -18.11 -12.45 14.52
C THR A 362 -18.54 -13.53 15.51
N GLY A 363 -19.84 -13.66 15.77
CA GLY A 363 -20.38 -14.68 16.67
C GLY A 363 -20.28 -14.38 18.18
N LEU A 364 -19.96 -13.13 18.55
CA LEU A 364 -19.89 -12.72 19.95
C LEU A 364 -21.24 -12.79 20.67
N THR A 365 -21.18 -13.08 21.97
CA THR A 365 -22.29 -13.13 22.93
C THR A 365 -21.72 -12.66 24.27
N LEU A 366 -22.58 -12.35 25.23
CA LEU A 366 -22.15 -11.90 26.57
C LEU A 366 -21.40 -12.98 27.38
N LYS A 367 -21.35 -14.23 26.91
CA LYS A 367 -20.58 -15.31 27.53
C LYS A 367 -19.08 -15.19 27.26
N HIS A 368 -18.70 -14.67 26.09
CA HIS A 368 -17.34 -14.75 25.59
C HIS A 368 -16.40 -13.80 26.35
N GLY A 369 -15.24 -14.32 26.75
CA GLY A 369 -14.16 -13.57 27.41
C GLY A 369 -12.98 -13.32 26.48
N ARG A 370 -11.89 -12.77 27.06
CA ARG A 370 -10.67 -12.47 26.30
C ARG A 370 -9.97 -13.72 25.76
N GLY A 371 -10.03 -14.84 26.50
CA GLY A 371 -9.51 -16.14 26.04
C GLY A 371 -10.19 -16.63 24.77
N HIS A 372 -11.52 -16.43 24.62
CA HIS A 372 -12.25 -16.82 23.40
C HIS A 372 -11.78 -16.03 22.19
N VAL A 373 -11.65 -14.72 22.34
CA VAL A 373 -11.20 -13.85 21.25
C VAL A 373 -9.73 -14.10 20.90
N PHE A 374 -8.88 -14.34 21.90
CA PHE A 374 -7.48 -14.69 21.65
C PHE A 374 -7.35 -16.01 20.90
N ARG A 375 -8.08 -17.05 21.32
CA ARG A 375 -8.11 -18.34 20.62
C ARG A 375 -8.65 -18.18 19.19
N SER A 376 -9.72 -17.41 18.98
CA SER A 376 -10.32 -17.24 17.66
C SER A 376 -9.40 -16.49 16.69
N LEU A 377 -8.55 -15.59 17.19
CA LEU A 377 -7.48 -14.97 16.39
C LEU A 377 -6.43 -16.01 15.99
N ILE A 378 -5.95 -16.85 16.91
CA ILE A 378 -5.03 -17.97 16.60
C ILE A 378 -5.64 -18.90 15.55
N GLU A 379 -6.87 -19.37 15.78
CA GLU A 379 -7.59 -20.24 14.86
C GLU A 379 -7.77 -19.58 13.49
N SER A 380 -8.06 -18.28 13.43
CA SER A 380 -8.17 -17.55 12.15
C SER A 380 -6.88 -17.47 11.35
N VAL A 381 -5.73 -17.34 12.01
CA VAL A 381 -4.43 -17.41 11.33
C VAL A 381 -4.23 -18.80 10.74
N CYS A 382 -4.60 -19.85 11.49
CA CYS A 382 -4.52 -21.23 11.02
C CYS A 382 -5.47 -21.48 9.83
N TYR A 383 -6.70 -20.94 9.86
CA TYR A 383 -7.64 -20.99 8.75
C TYR A 383 -7.12 -20.23 7.52
N GLY A 384 -6.50 -19.07 7.70
CA GLY A 384 -5.85 -18.34 6.61
C GLY A 384 -4.72 -19.15 5.95
N THR A 385 -3.91 -19.86 6.75
CA THR A 385 -2.91 -20.80 6.23
C THR A 385 -3.57 -21.95 5.45
N GLU A 386 -4.64 -22.56 5.96
CA GLU A 386 -5.37 -23.60 5.22
C GLU A 386 -5.99 -23.10 3.92
N ALA A 387 -6.45 -21.85 3.87
CA ALA A 387 -6.94 -21.21 2.63
C ALA A 387 -5.81 -21.01 1.59
N VAL A 388 -4.60 -20.69 2.04
CA VAL A 388 -3.42 -20.65 1.18
C VAL A 388 -3.10 -22.06 0.64
N LEU A 389 -3.10 -23.07 1.52
CA LEU A 389 -2.84 -24.46 1.13
C LEU A 389 -3.90 -25.01 0.18
N GLU A 390 -5.18 -24.71 0.41
CA GLU A 390 -6.28 -25.07 -0.49
C GLU A 390 -6.06 -24.49 -1.89
N SER A 391 -5.67 -23.23 -1.98
CA SER A 391 -5.34 -22.59 -3.26
C SER A 391 -4.11 -23.22 -3.94
N MET A 392 -3.07 -23.55 -3.18
CA MET A 392 -1.91 -24.27 -3.71
C MET A 392 -2.28 -25.67 -4.22
N ARG A 393 -3.14 -26.41 -3.50
CA ARG A 393 -3.64 -27.73 -3.91
C ARG A 393 -4.43 -27.64 -5.21
N ALA A 394 -5.27 -26.61 -5.36
CA ALA A 394 -5.99 -26.35 -6.61
C ALA A 394 -5.07 -26.06 -7.81
N ASN A 395 -3.86 -25.56 -7.55
CA ASN A 395 -2.82 -25.33 -8.56
C ASN A 395 -1.85 -26.52 -8.75
N GLY A 396 -2.09 -27.65 -8.06
CA GLY A 396 -1.32 -28.88 -8.24
C GLY A 396 -0.19 -29.11 -7.23
N TYR A 397 -0.09 -28.31 -6.16
CA TYR A 397 0.90 -28.50 -5.11
C TYR A 397 0.26 -28.84 -3.76
N SER A 398 0.69 -29.96 -3.17
CA SER A 398 0.25 -30.41 -1.84
C SER A 398 1.49 -30.73 -0.99
N PRO A 399 1.74 -30.01 0.12
CA PRO A 399 2.81 -30.39 1.03
C PRO A 399 2.44 -31.66 1.81
N GLN A 400 3.46 -32.46 2.15
CA GLN A 400 3.34 -33.64 3.03
C GLN A 400 3.60 -33.30 4.50
N SER A 401 4.40 -32.26 4.73
CA SER A 401 4.72 -31.72 6.05
C SER A 401 5.07 -30.24 5.95
N ILE A 402 5.00 -29.54 7.08
CA ILE A 402 5.37 -28.13 7.18
C ILE A 402 6.46 -27.98 8.22
N VAL A 403 7.63 -27.47 7.82
CA VAL A 403 8.69 -27.08 8.75
C VAL A 403 8.50 -25.63 9.12
N VAL A 404 8.36 -25.33 10.41
CA VAL A 404 7.99 -24.01 10.91
C VAL A 404 9.17 -23.34 11.63
N ALA A 405 9.39 -22.06 11.35
CA ALA A 405 10.29 -21.19 12.11
C ALA A 405 9.62 -19.86 12.44
N GLY A 406 10.05 -19.24 13.54
CA GLY A 406 9.59 -17.92 13.97
C GLY A 406 8.72 -17.91 15.22
N GLY A 407 8.01 -16.80 15.47
CA GLY A 407 7.34 -16.50 16.74
C GLY A 407 6.36 -17.57 17.30
N PRO A 408 5.44 -18.14 16.49
CA PRO A 408 4.51 -19.21 16.87
C PRO A 408 5.18 -20.47 17.42
N THR A 409 6.45 -20.73 17.13
CA THR A 409 7.18 -21.91 17.68
C THR A 409 7.22 -21.92 19.21
N LYS A 410 6.98 -20.77 19.85
CA LYS A 410 6.93 -20.59 21.31
C LYS A 410 5.55 -20.86 21.93
N SER A 411 4.52 -21.17 21.13
CA SER A 411 3.17 -21.49 21.62
C SER A 411 2.73 -22.88 21.14
N ASP A 412 2.66 -23.83 22.07
CA ASP A 412 2.19 -25.19 21.77
C ASP A 412 0.74 -25.20 21.28
N LEU A 413 -0.13 -24.35 21.86
CA LEU A 413 -1.51 -24.20 21.40
C LEU A 413 -1.55 -23.78 19.94
N TRP A 414 -0.76 -22.76 19.56
CA TRP A 414 -0.77 -22.24 18.21
C TRP A 414 -0.25 -23.27 17.19
N LEU A 415 0.86 -23.94 17.52
CA LEU A 415 1.39 -25.03 16.69
C LEU A 415 0.39 -26.17 16.52
N GLN A 416 -0.26 -26.60 17.60
CA GLN A 416 -1.26 -27.67 17.54
C GLN A 416 -2.47 -27.24 16.70
N CYS A 417 -2.96 -26.00 16.85
CA CYS A 417 -4.04 -25.48 16.01
C CYS A 417 -3.66 -25.48 14.52
N HIS A 418 -2.44 -25.10 14.17
CA HIS A 418 -1.97 -25.17 12.79
C HIS A 418 -1.97 -26.60 12.25
N ALA A 419 -1.43 -27.55 13.00
CA ALA A 419 -1.40 -28.97 12.63
C ALA A 419 -2.82 -29.52 12.46
N ASP A 420 -3.71 -29.27 13.44
CA ASP A 420 -5.09 -29.76 13.44
C ASP A 420 -5.92 -29.15 12.30
N VAL A 421 -5.79 -27.84 12.03
CA VAL A 421 -6.56 -27.17 10.97
C VAL A 421 -6.13 -27.68 9.59
N THR A 422 -4.83 -27.74 9.33
CA THR A 422 -4.28 -28.14 8.02
C THR A 422 -4.23 -29.66 7.81
N ASN A 423 -4.33 -30.43 8.89
CA ASN A 423 -4.11 -31.88 8.95
C ASN A 423 -2.76 -32.31 8.39
N LEU A 424 -1.72 -31.54 8.72
CA LEU A 424 -0.34 -31.80 8.34
C LEU A 424 0.57 -31.83 9.58
N PRO A 425 1.62 -32.66 9.59
CA PRO A 425 2.63 -32.61 10.63
C PRO A 425 3.41 -31.29 10.57
N PHE A 426 3.62 -30.66 11.74
CA PHE A 426 4.44 -29.46 11.89
C PHE A 426 5.78 -29.82 12.53
N VAL A 427 6.88 -29.56 11.82
CA VAL A 427 8.24 -29.94 12.21
C VAL A 427 8.99 -28.71 12.72
N LEU A 428 9.64 -28.85 13.87
CA LEU A 428 10.53 -27.84 14.46
C LEU A 428 11.98 -28.32 14.39
N THR A 429 12.88 -27.43 14.00
CA THR A 429 14.33 -27.67 13.97
C THR A 429 15.02 -27.14 15.22
N LYS A 430 16.11 -27.79 15.64
CA LYS A 430 16.86 -27.41 16.85
C LYS A 430 17.44 -26.01 16.80
N VAL A 431 17.84 -25.55 15.62
CA VAL A 431 18.33 -24.18 15.41
C VAL A 431 17.16 -23.34 14.96
N SER A 432 16.83 -22.32 15.76
CA SER A 432 15.71 -21.43 15.51
C SER A 432 16.01 -20.32 14.50
N ASP A 433 17.29 -19.93 14.36
CA ASP A 433 17.73 -18.93 13.38
C ASP A 433 18.02 -19.62 12.04
N ALA A 434 16.95 -19.89 11.30
CA ALA A 434 17.01 -20.64 10.05
C ALA A 434 17.82 -19.94 8.94
N PRO A 435 17.70 -18.61 8.71
CA PRO A 435 18.54 -17.93 7.72
C PRO A 435 20.04 -18.06 8.02
N ALA A 436 20.46 -17.81 9.27
CA ALA A 436 21.86 -17.95 9.68
C ALA A 436 22.40 -19.37 9.48
N LEU A 437 21.62 -20.40 9.82
CA LEU A 437 22.00 -21.80 9.56
C LEU A 437 22.01 -22.11 8.05
N GLY A 438 21.07 -21.58 7.28
CA GLY A 438 21.03 -21.71 5.82
C GLY A 438 22.31 -21.14 5.18
N CYS A 439 22.74 -19.96 5.60
CA CYS A 439 24.03 -19.39 5.22
C CYS A 439 25.20 -20.29 5.61
N ALA A 440 25.22 -20.81 6.84
CA ALA A 440 26.28 -21.71 7.28
C ALA A 440 26.36 -23.00 6.41
N ILE A 441 25.22 -23.54 6.00
CA ILE A 441 25.12 -24.69 5.08
C ILE A 441 25.71 -24.33 3.71
N LEU A 442 25.35 -23.18 3.14
CA LEU A 442 25.88 -22.71 1.87
C LEU A 442 27.40 -22.46 1.95
N ALA A 443 27.87 -21.88 3.05
CA ALA A 443 29.29 -21.73 3.34
C ALA A 443 30.01 -23.09 3.45
N ALA A 444 29.40 -24.09 4.10
CA ALA A 444 30.01 -25.42 4.23
C ALA A 444 30.21 -26.12 2.88
N VAL A 445 29.30 -25.91 1.92
CA VAL A 445 29.47 -26.38 0.54
C VAL A 445 30.61 -25.62 -0.16
N ALA A 446 30.60 -24.29 -0.10
CA ALA A 446 31.64 -23.45 -0.72
C ALA A 446 33.05 -23.71 -0.14
N GLY A 447 33.14 -24.00 1.16
CA GLY A 447 34.37 -24.37 1.86
C GLY A 447 34.81 -25.82 1.67
N GLY A 448 34.05 -26.62 0.91
CA GLY A 448 34.38 -28.01 0.59
C GLY A 448 34.19 -29.01 1.73
N LEU A 449 33.44 -28.66 2.78
CA LEU A 449 33.09 -29.59 3.87
C LEU A 449 32.07 -30.63 3.39
N PHE A 450 31.21 -30.24 2.46
CA PHE A 450 30.21 -31.11 1.85
C PHE A 450 30.20 -30.93 0.33
N PRO A 451 29.87 -31.99 -0.44
CA PRO A 451 29.90 -31.94 -1.90
C PRO A 451 28.76 -31.11 -2.51
N ASP A 452 27.63 -30.98 -1.81
CA ASP A 452 26.44 -30.26 -2.26
C ASP A 452 25.54 -29.86 -1.09
N VAL A 453 24.53 -29.03 -1.38
CA VAL A 453 23.58 -28.50 -0.38
C VAL A 453 22.77 -29.60 0.28
N HIS A 454 22.40 -30.68 -0.43
CA HIS A 454 21.62 -31.78 0.16
C HIS A 454 22.43 -32.54 1.21
N ALA A 455 23.71 -32.82 0.92
CA ALA A 455 24.62 -33.46 1.85
C ALA A 455 24.86 -32.59 3.10
N ALA A 456 25.03 -31.28 2.92
CA ALA A 456 25.19 -30.33 4.03
C ALA A 456 23.92 -30.21 4.89
N VAL A 457 22.74 -30.05 4.28
CA VAL A 457 21.44 -30.03 4.99
C VAL A 457 21.26 -31.28 5.83
N LYS A 458 21.50 -32.46 5.26
CA LYS A 458 21.37 -33.75 5.96
C LYS A 458 22.28 -33.85 7.20
N ALA A 459 23.44 -33.20 7.17
CA ALA A 459 24.40 -33.21 8.27
C ALA A 459 24.13 -32.12 9.32
N MET A 460 23.61 -30.96 8.90
CA MET A 460 23.55 -29.75 9.70
C MET A 460 22.16 -29.41 10.24
N VAL A 461 21.09 -29.86 9.59
CA VAL A 461 19.71 -29.62 10.04
C VAL A 461 19.22 -30.78 10.90
N HIS A 462 18.84 -30.49 12.14
CA HIS A 462 18.36 -31.48 13.10
C HIS A 462 16.94 -31.17 13.54
N ILE A 463 16.05 -32.16 13.45
CA ILE A 463 14.69 -32.06 13.98
C ILE A 463 14.74 -32.06 15.52
N GLU A 464 14.01 -31.14 16.14
CA GLU A 464 13.79 -31.08 17.59
C GLU A 464 12.50 -31.80 17.98
N ARG A 465 11.40 -31.46 17.29
CA ARG A 465 10.06 -31.93 17.64
C ARG A 465 9.16 -31.97 16.40
N VAL A 466 8.21 -32.91 16.39
CA VAL A 466 7.11 -32.94 15.43
C VAL A 466 5.79 -32.81 16.21
N VAL A 467 4.93 -31.92 15.74
CA VAL A 467 3.56 -31.75 16.23
C VAL A 467 2.64 -32.44 15.24
N GLU A 468 2.04 -33.55 15.68
CA GLU A 468 1.14 -34.35 14.85
C GLU A 468 -0.28 -33.79 14.88
N PRO A 469 -1.02 -33.82 13.75
CA PRO A 469 -2.40 -33.37 13.71
C PRO A 469 -3.31 -34.33 14.51
N ASN A 470 -4.23 -33.77 15.28
CA ASN A 470 -5.31 -34.52 15.91
C ASN A 470 -6.50 -34.64 14.93
N THR A 471 -6.80 -35.86 14.50
CA THR A 471 -7.86 -36.14 13.51
C THR A 471 -9.26 -35.75 13.98
N GLU A 472 -9.57 -35.87 15.27
CA GLU A 472 -10.87 -35.47 15.83
C GLU A 472 -11.00 -33.94 15.82
N ALA A 473 -9.96 -33.24 16.26
CA ALA A 473 -9.91 -31.78 16.22
C ALA A 473 -9.99 -31.26 14.77
N HIS A 474 -9.28 -31.89 13.83
CA HIS A 474 -9.35 -31.55 12.41
C HIS A 474 -10.79 -31.63 11.87
N TYR A 475 -11.54 -32.68 12.22
CA TYR A 475 -12.93 -32.81 11.80
C TYR A 475 -13.81 -31.67 12.34
N LEU A 476 -13.60 -31.24 13.58
CA LEU A 476 -14.28 -30.08 14.15
C LEU A 476 -13.89 -28.78 13.42
N TYR A 477 -12.60 -28.57 13.21
CA TYR A 477 -12.09 -27.39 12.51
C TYR A 477 -12.62 -27.23 11.09
N LYS A 478 -12.91 -28.31 10.36
CA LYS A 478 -13.53 -28.22 9.02
C LYS A 478 -14.82 -27.41 9.00
N GLN A 479 -15.66 -27.55 10.03
CA GLN A 479 -16.92 -26.81 10.13
C GLN A 479 -16.66 -25.31 10.34
N HIS A 480 -15.69 -24.98 11.19
CA HIS A 480 -15.31 -23.61 11.49
C HIS A 480 -14.54 -22.94 10.34
N TYR A 481 -13.70 -23.71 9.63
CA TYR A 481 -13.04 -23.28 8.40
C TYR A 481 -14.07 -22.93 7.31
N ALA A 482 -15.11 -23.74 7.15
CA ALA A 482 -16.21 -23.41 6.24
C ALA A 482 -16.93 -22.11 6.62
N ALA A 483 -17.09 -21.81 7.92
CA ALA A 483 -17.62 -20.51 8.35
C ALA A 483 -16.64 -19.36 8.05
N TYR A 484 -15.35 -19.55 8.32
CA TYR A 484 -14.28 -18.60 8.03
C TYR A 484 -14.23 -18.21 6.55
N THR A 485 -14.29 -19.17 5.63
CA THR A 485 -14.23 -18.88 4.19
C THR A 485 -15.44 -18.09 3.68
N GLN A 486 -16.58 -18.16 4.38
CA GLN A 486 -17.77 -17.34 4.07
C GLN A 486 -17.66 -15.91 4.60
N LEU A 487 -16.80 -15.65 5.60
CA LEU A 487 -16.63 -14.29 6.15
C LEU A 487 -16.08 -13.33 5.10
N TYR A 488 -15.06 -13.71 4.33
CA TYR A 488 -14.49 -12.83 3.31
C TYR A 488 -15.52 -12.36 2.27
N PRO A 489 -16.25 -13.23 1.54
CA PRO A 489 -17.22 -12.76 0.55
C PRO A 489 -18.37 -11.99 1.20
N ALA A 490 -18.85 -12.40 2.37
CA ALA A 490 -19.91 -11.66 3.08
C ALA A 490 -19.44 -10.26 3.46
N LEU A 491 -18.29 -10.15 4.13
CA LEU A 491 -17.73 -8.89 4.56
C LEU A 491 -17.24 -8.04 3.40
N LYS A 492 -16.77 -8.62 2.30
CA LYS A 492 -16.40 -7.85 1.09
C LYS A 492 -17.57 -7.02 0.57
N THR A 493 -18.81 -7.50 0.72
CA THR A 493 -20.01 -6.72 0.40
C THR A 493 -20.34 -5.65 1.46
N CYS A 494 -19.89 -5.83 2.70
CA CYS A 494 -20.08 -4.91 3.82
C CYS A 494 -18.93 -3.89 4.02
N SER A 495 -17.70 -4.21 3.61
CA SER A 495 -16.45 -3.46 3.80
C SER A 495 -16.33 -2.21 2.92
N ASN A 496 -17.47 -1.70 2.43
CA ASN A 496 -17.58 -0.36 1.85
C ASN A 496 -17.60 0.76 2.93
N TYR A 497 -17.29 0.43 4.19
CA TYR A 497 -17.16 1.39 5.30
C TYR A 497 -15.73 1.36 5.86
N GLY A 498 -14.88 2.27 5.39
CA GLY A 498 -13.55 2.54 5.93
C GLY A 498 -12.72 3.43 4.97
N PRO A 499 -11.89 4.36 5.47
CA PRO A 499 -11.11 5.25 4.62
C PRO A 499 -10.13 4.41 3.79
N LYS A 500 -10.33 4.40 2.47
CA LYS A 500 -9.45 3.70 1.53
C LYS A 500 -8.22 4.56 1.24
N PRO A 501 -6.99 4.02 1.30
CA PRO A 501 -5.82 4.71 0.77
C PRO A 501 -6.04 4.96 -0.73
N SER A 502 -5.65 6.16 -1.16
CA SER A 502 -5.73 6.64 -2.53
C SER A 502 -5.09 5.66 -3.52
N ALA A 503 -5.68 5.63 -4.73
CA ALA A 503 -5.33 4.82 -5.90
C ALA A 503 -5.87 3.38 -5.93
N ARG A 504 -7.12 3.22 -6.40
CA ARG A 504 -7.46 2.07 -7.26
C ARG A 504 -7.53 2.53 -8.71
N LEU A 505 -6.75 1.86 -9.56
CA LEU A 505 -6.95 1.82 -11.00
C LEU A 505 -8.19 0.99 -11.31
N LEU A 506 -8.98 1.49 -12.27
CA LEU A 506 -10.35 1.11 -12.57
C LEU A 506 -10.43 -0.31 -13.22
N PRO A 507 -11.41 -1.15 -12.84
CA PRO A 507 -11.74 -2.36 -13.59
C PRO A 507 -12.39 -2.04 -14.95
N LYS A 508 -12.08 -2.86 -15.97
CA LYS A 508 -12.37 -2.67 -17.40
C LYS A 508 -13.84 -2.55 -17.85
N ASN A 509 -14.83 -2.58 -16.94
CA ASN A 509 -16.25 -2.62 -17.30
C ASN A 509 -17.11 -1.54 -16.60
N SER A 510 -16.53 -0.44 -16.11
CA SER A 510 -17.33 0.65 -15.55
C SER A 510 -17.98 1.52 -16.62
N LEU A 511 -19.11 2.15 -16.26
CA LEU A 511 -20.01 2.91 -17.14
C LEU A 511 -19.33 4.04 -17.95
N ILE A 512 -18.11 4.44 -17.59
CA ILE A 512 -17.28 5.42 -18.32
C ILE A 512 -17.02 4.96 -19.77
N SER A 513 -17.01 3.63 -20.02
CA SER A 513 -16.89 3.08 -21.38
C SER A 513 -18.15 3.27 -22.26
N LYS A 514 -19.30 3.61 -21.68
CA LYS A 514 -20.60 3.73 -22.39
C LYS A 514 -21.04 5.18 -22.62
N ILE A 515 -20.45 6.14 -21.94
CA ILE A 515 -20.68 7.56 -22.19
C ILE A 515 -19.70 7.96 -23.29
N GLY A 516 -20.18 8.02 -24.53
CA GLY A 516 -19.36 8.13 -25.74
C GLY A 516 -18.28 9.21 -25.65
N GLY A 517 -17.07 8.84 -26.06
CA GLY A 517 -15.97 9.76 -26.31
C GLY A 517 -16.31 10.70 -27.46
N GLY A 518 -16.94 11.83 -27.14
CA GLY A 518 -16.82 13.03 -27.94
C GLY A 518 -15.46 13.65 -27.65
N ASN A 519 -14.68 13.93 -28.69
CA ASN A 519 -13.57 14.88 -28.58
C ASN A 519 -14.15 16.21 -28.08
N ILE A 520 -13.98 16.53 -26.80
CA ILE A 520 -14.28 17.86 -26.29
C ILE A 520 -12.97 18.63 -26.23
N THR A 521 -12.56 19.19 -27.37
CA THR A 521 -11.86 20.47 -27.32
C THR A 521 -12.88 21.46 -26.74
N ARG A 522 -12.85 21.72 -25.42
CA ARG A 522 -13.68 22.77 -24.84
C ARG A 522 -13.12 24.08 -25.37
N ASP A 523 -13.84 24.69 -26.30
CA ASP A 523 -13.67 26.11 -26.63
C ASP A 523 -13.66 26.87 -25.29
N VAL A 524 -12.58 27.62 -25.02
CA VAL A 524 -12.43 28.38 -23.78
C VAL A 524 -13.39 29.56 -23.86
N HIS A 525 -14.63 29.35 -23.45
CA HIS A 525 -15.62 30.40 -23.30
C HIS A 525 -15.17 31.38 -22.19
N PRO A 526 -15.48 32.68 -22.31
CA PRO A 526 -15.14 33.65 -21.28
C PRO A 526 -15.84 33.28 -19.96
N LEU A 527 -15.14 33.41 -18.83
CA LEU A 527 -15.72 33.14 -17.52
C LEU A 527 -16.62 34.31 -17.08
N ARG A 528 -17.57 34.03 -16.20
CA ARG A 528 -18.39 35.04 -15.54
C ARG A 528 -17.97 35.22 -14.09
N ALA A 529 -18.00 36.46 -13.62
CA ALA A 529 -17.84 36.80 -12.21
C ALA A 529 -19.17 36.60 -11.47
N ILE A 530 -19.20 35.62 -10.57
CA ILE A 530 -20.40 35.16 -9.88
C ILE A 530 -20.27 35.43 -8.38
N VAL A 531 -21.29 36.06 -7.80
CA VAL A 531 -21.46 36.17 -6.35
C VAL A 531 -22.67 35.31 -5.98
N SER A 532 -22.49 34.41 -5.02
CA SER A 532 -23.51 33.46 -4.55
C SER A 532 -23.72 33.65 -3.03
N PRO A 533 -24.51 34.64 -2.57
CA PRO A 533 -24.68 34.91 -1.14
C PRO A 533 -25.37 33.72 -0.43
N SER A 534 -24.72 33.16 0.59
CA SER A 534 -25.33 32.10 1.41
C SER A 534 -26.45 32.62 2.30
N ILE A 535 -27.63 32.03 2.14
CA ILE A 535 -28.83 32.38 2.90
C ILE A 535 -28.77 31.93 4.36
N LEU A 536 -27.75 31.16 4.78
CA LEU A 536 -27.52 30.87 6.20
C LEU A 536 -27.27 32.14 7.02
N SER A 537 -26.83 33.23 6.38
CA SER A 537 -26.62 34.53 7.02
C SER A 537 -27.79 35.50 6.86
N ALA A 538 -28.86 35.12 6.15
CA ALA A 538 -30.03 35.96 5.94
C ALA A 538 -30.99 35.94 7.14
N ASP A 539 -31.95 36.86 7.19
CA ASP A 539 -33.02 36.80 8.19
C ASP A 539 -34.08 35.77 7.77
N PHE A 540 -34.11 34.64 8.49
CA PHE A 540 -35.03 33.53 8.21
C PHE A 540 -36.51 33.94 8.36
N ALA A 541 -36.82 34.99 9.14
CA ALA A 541 -38.18 35.50 9.26
C ALA A 541 -38.64 36.22 7.98
N THR A 542 -37.72 36.72 7.16
CA THR A 542 -37.99 37.52 5.96
C THR A 542 -37.23 37.02 4.73
N LEU A 543 -36.90 35.73 4.69
CA LEU A 543 -35.99 35.11 3.73
C LEU A 543 -36.28 35.43 2.25
N ALA A 544 -37.56 35.45 1.84
CA ALA A 544 -37.94 35.78 0.46
C ALA A 544 -37.64 37.25 0.09
N ALA A 545 -37.80 38.18 1.03
CA ALA A 545 -37.48 39.58 0.81
C ALA A 545 -35.97 39.79 0.69
N ASP A 546 -35.19 39.11 1.53
CA ASP A 546 -33.73 39.15 1.52
C ASP A 546 -33.16 38.59 0.21
N VAL A 547 -33.65 37.44 -0.26
CA VAL A 547 -33.25 36.85 -1.54
C VAL A 547 -33.59 37.77 -2.72
N ASN A 548 -34.77 38.38 -2.73
CA ASN A 548 -35.16 39.31 -3.79
C ASN A 548 -34.31 40.59 -3.78
N ARG A 549 -33.90 41.04 -2.61
CA ARG A 549 -33.04 42.21 -2.45
C ARG A 549 -31.63 41.96 -3.00
N VAL A 550 -31.01 40.82 -2.70
CA VAL A 550 -29.68 40.48 -3.26
C VAL A 550 -29.74 40.20 -4.76
N ALA A 551 -30.82 39.60 -5.25
CA ALA A 551 -31.04 39.40 -6.69
C ALA A 551 -31.17 40.74 -7.43
N ALA A 552 -31.94 41.69 -6.88
CA ALA A 552 -32.06 43.05 -7.42
C ALA A 552 -30.73 43.83 -7.37
N ALA A 553 -29.84 43.49 -6.43
CA ALA A 553 -28.48 44.03 -6.34
C ALA A 553 -27.50 43.45 -7.37
N GLY A 554 -27.93 42.51 -8.22
CA GLY A 554 -27.13 41.91 -9.29
C GLY A 554 -26.55 40.54 -8.97
N SER A 555 -27.03 39.88 -7.92
CA SER A 555 -26.65 38.50 -7.59
C SER A 555 -27.43 37.51 -8.45
N GLU A 556 -26.77 36.87 -9.41
CA GLU A 556 -27.41 35.86 -10.26
C GLU A 556 -27.61 34.53 -9.53
N TRP A 557 -26.72 34.23 -8.58
CA TRP A 557 -26.74 32.99 -7.79
C TRP A 557 -27.14 33.28 -6.35
N ILE A 558 -27.80 32.32 -5.72
CA ILE A 558 -28.18 32.31 -4.31
C ILE A 558 -27.75 30.96 -3.74
N HIS A 559 -26.85 31.00 -2.76
CA HIS A 559 -26.25 29.81 -2.18
C HIS A 559 -27.14 29.26 -1.05
N VAL A 560 -27.41 27.96 -1.10
CA VAL A 560 -28.33 27.24 -0.22
C VAL A 560 -27.60 26.04 0.39
N ASP A 561 -27.13 26.21 1.63
CA ASP A 561 -26.45 25.16 2.40
C ASP A 561 -27.44 24.18 3.05
N VAL A 562 -27.47 22.95 2.56
CA VAL A 562 -28.33 21.85 3.03
C VAL A 562 -27.52 20.87 3.88
N PHE A 563 -27.73 20.89 5.19
CA PHE A 563 -26.99 20.09 6.16
C PHE A 563 -27.92 19.07 6.82
N ASP A 564 -27.46 17.83 7.04
CA ASP A 564 -28.28 16.72 7.55
C ASP A 564 -28.02 16.32 9.02
N GLY A 565 -27.13 17.04 9.73
CA GLY A 565 -26.73 16.71 11.09
C GLY A 565 -25.84 15.46 11.23
N ASN A 566 -25.47 14.80 10.13
CA ASN A 566 -24.65 13.59 10.11
C ASN A 566 -23.31 13.80 9.39
N PHE A 567 -23.32 14.39 8.20
CA PHE A 567 -22.09 14.74 7.47
C PHE A 567 -21.41 15.97 8.09
N VAL A 568 -22.21 16.92 8.55
CA VAL A 568 -21.80 18.01 9.46
C VAL A 568 -22.70 17.98 10.69
N PRO A 569 -22.23 18.43 11.87
CA PRO A 569 -23.02 18.35 13.12
C PRO A 569 -24.24 19.28 13.13
N ASN A 570 -24.34 20.21 12.19
CA ASN A 570 -25.42 21.18 12.07
C ASN A 570 -26.57 20.63 11.22
N LEU A 571 -27.79 21.02 11.56
CA LEU A 571 -28.98 20.85 10.72
C LEU A 571 -29.45 22.23 10.28
N THR A 572 -29.65 22.44 8.97
CA THR A 572 -30.04 23.75 8.42
C THR A 572 -31.41 23.68 7.74
N ILE A 573 -31.42 23.69 6.41
CA ILE A 573 -32.58 23.76 5.54
C ILE A 573 -32.55 22.58 4.57
N GLY A 574 -33.62 22.39 3.81
CA GLY A 574 -33.72 21.30 2.83
C GLY A 574 -34.76 21.59 1.75
N PRO A 575 -35.19 20.56 1.00
CA PRO A 575 -36.10 20.71 -0.14
C PRO A 575 -37.36 21.57 0.11
N PRO A 576 -38.03 21.52 1.28
CA PRO A 576 -39.20 22.37 1.53
C PRO A 576 -38.92 23.88 1.51
N VAL A 577 -37.74 24.30 1.96
CA VAL A 577 -37.32 25.71 1.95
C VAL A 577 -36.99 26.13 0.51
N VAL A 578 -36.24 25.30 -0.22
CA VAL A 578 -35.92 25.52 -1.65
C VAL A 578 -37.21 25.68 -2.47
N LYS A 579 -38.18 24.79 -2.28
CA LYS A 579 -39.49 24.84 -2.93
C LYS A 579 -40.29 26.09 -2.60
N SER A 580 -40.12 26.62 -1.40
CA SER A 580 -40.79 27.85 -0.98
C SER A 580 -40.11 29.06 -1.61
N LEU A 581 -38.78 29.12 -1.57
CA LEU A 581 -37.99 30.19 -2.18
C LEU A 581 -38.18 30.29 -3.69
N ARG A 582 -38.23 29.16 -4.41
CA ARG A 582 -38.41 29.14 -5.86
C ARG A 582 -39.70 29.83 -6.31
N LYS A 583 -40.73 29.94 -5.46
CA LYS A 583 -41.98 30.69 -5.78
C LYS A 583 -41.80 32.21 -5.80
N HIS A 584 -40.70 32.70 -5.24
CA HIS A 584 -40.46 34.11 -5.02
C HIS A 584 -39.26 34.66 -5.78
N THR A 585 -38.45 33.81 -6.42
CA THR A 585 -37.24 34.22 -7.16
C THR A 585 -36.92 33.31 -8.35
N ASP A 586 -36.47 33.94 -9.43
CA ASP A 586 -35.94 33.26 -10.63
C ASP A 586 -34.41 33.14 -10.60
N ALA A 587 -33.75 33.57 -9.52
CA ALA A 587 -32.31 33.45 -9.37
C ALA A 587 -31.83 32.00 -9.43
N PHE A 588 -30.58 31.80 -9.81
CA PHE A 588 -29.95 30.47 -9.84
C PHE A 588 -29.77 29.96 -8.40
N LEU A 589 -30.50 28.90 -8.04
CA LEU A 589 -30.42 28.32 -6.70
C LEU A 589 -29.29 27.31 -6.66
N ASP A 590 -28.16 27.76 -6.15
CA ASP A 590 -26.93 26.98 -5.96
C ASP A 590 -27.02 26.22 -4.64
N CYS A 591 -27.39 24.93 -4.72
CA CYS A 591 -27.62 24.13 -3.54
C CYS A 591 -26.39 23.29 -3.21
N HIS A 592 -25.78 23.58 -2.07
CA HIS A 592 -24.61 22.89 -1.54
C HIS A 592 -25.02 21.90 -0.45
N LEU A 593 -24.80 20.61 -0.71
CA LEU A 593 -25.24 19.52 0.14
C LEU A 593 -24.08 18.98 0.97
N CYS A 594 -24.04 19.40 2.23
CA CYS A 594 -23.24 18.77 3.28
C CYS A 594 -24.07 17.66 3.94
N VAL A 595 -24.34 16.60 3.18
CA VAL A 595 -25.16 15.45 3.61
C VAL A 595 -24.44 14.13 3.38
N LEU A 596 -24.76 13.10 4.17
CA LEU A 596 -24.05 11.83 4.17
C LEU A 596 -24.28 11.05 2.86
N ASN A 597 -25.50 11.08 2.34
CA ASN A 597 -25.93 10.33 1.16
C ASN A 597 -26.63 11.26 0.15
N PRO A 598 -25.88 12.05 -0.64
CA PRO A 598 -26.45 13.06 -1.54
C PRO A 598 -27.42 12.48 -2.59
N GLN A 599 -27.20 11.24 -3.04
CA GLN A 599 -28.09 10.54 -3.97
C GLN A 599 -29.56 10.51 -3.51
N ASN A 600 -29.79 10.47 -2.19
CA ASN A 600 -31.15 10.44 -1.64
C ASN A 600 -31.89 11.77 -1.80
N TYR A 601 -31.18 12.86 -2.06
CA TYR A 601 -31.75 14.21 -2.13
C TYR A 601 -32.00 14.68 -3.57
N ILE A 602 -31.47 13.99 -4.60
CA ILE A 602 -31.50 14.47 -5.99
C ILE A 602 -32.94 14.72 -6.47
N ASN A 603 -33.83 13.75 -6.28
CA ASN A 603 -35.22 13.87 -6.76
C ASN A 603 -35.99 14.96 -6.02
N ASP A 604 -35.80 15.07 -4.71
CA ASP A 604 -36.51 16.05 -3.89
C ASP A 604 -36.01 17.47 -4.16
N MET A 605 -34.70 17.65 -4.36
CA MET A 605 -34.10 18.95 -4.71
C MET A 605 -34.50 19.39 -6.12
N ALA A 606 -34.53 18.46 -7.09
CA ALA A 606 -35.06 18.74 -8.43
C ALA A 606 -36.54 19.16 -8.37
N ALA A 607 -37.38 18.42 -7.63
CA ALA A 607 -38.79 18.75 -7.46
C ALA A 607 -39.02 20.05 -6.68
N ALA A 608 -38.07 20.46 -5.84
CA ALA A 608 -38.06 21.74 -5.15
C ALA A 608 -37.63 22.91 -6.05
N GLY A 609 -37.04 22.63 -7.23
CA GLY A 609 -36.59 23.64 -8.18
C GLY A 609 -35.19 24.16 -7.92
N ALA A 610 -34.27 23.33 -7.40
CA ALA A 610 -32.84 23.65 -7.35
C ALA A 610 -32.28 23.87 -8.78
N SER A 611 -31.31 24.77 -8.92
CA SER A 611 -30.64 25.03 -10.22
C SER A 611 -29.33 24.26 -10.34
N GLN A 612 -28.56 24.20 -9.25
CA GLN A 612 -27.35 23.39 -9.12
C GLN A 612 -27.46 22.49 -7.90
N PHE A 613 -26.89 21.31 -8.02
CA PHE A 613 -26.75 20.34 -6.95
C PHE A 613 -25.26 20.04 -6.77
N THR A 614 -24.67 20.63 -5.73
CA THR A 614 -23.26 20.48 -5.39
C THR A 614 -23.15 19.55 -4.20
N PHE A 615 -22.41 18.45 -4.34
CA PHE A 615 -22.25 17.46 -3.28
C PHE A 615 -20.78 17.19 -2.99
N HIS A 616 -20.49 16.75 -1.78
CA HIS A 616 -19.12 16.49 -1.35
C HIS A 616 -18.55 15.20 -1.95
N ILE A 617 -17.31 15.28 -2.44
CA ILE A 617 -16.54 14.07 -2.79
C ILE A 617 -16.30 13.20 -1.56
N GLU A 618 -16.30 13.80 -0.37
CA GLU A 618 -16.12 13.14 0.93
C GLU A 618 -17.41 12.53 1.50
N ALA A 619 -18.59 12.81 0.93
CA ALA A 619 -19.85 12.28 1.45
C ALA A 619 -19.86 10.74 1.39
N ALA A 620 -20.40 10.06 2.40
CA ALA A 620 -20.34 8.59 2.47
C ALA A 620 -21.03 7.89 1.28
N GLY A 621 -22.07 8.52 0.72
CA GLY A 621 -22.74 8.06 -0.50
C GLY A 621 -21.90 8.24 -1.78
N VAL A 622 -20.73 8.88 -1.68
CA VAL A 622 -19.80 9.20 -2.78
C VAL A 622 -18.42 8.58 -2.55
N ASP A 623 -17.90 8.60 -1.31
CA ASP A 623 -16.70 7.90 -0.84
C ASP A 623 -15.45 8.10 -1.70
N PHE A 624 -15.16 9.35 -2.08
CA PHE A 624 -14.05 9.73 -2.95
C PHE A 624 -14.03 9.04 -4.34
N SER A 625 -15.14 8.40 -4.72
CA SER A 625 -15.28 7.67 -5.97
C SER A 625 -15.64 8.64 -7.10
N CYS A 626 -14.71 8.84 -8.04
CA CYS A 626 -14.99 9.57 -9.27
C CYS A 626 -16.10 8.91 -10.11
N GLU A 627 -16.27 7.59 -10.02
CA GLU A 627 -17.33 6.87 -10.74
C GLU A 627 -18.69 7.17 -10.12
N THR A 628 -18.81 7.03 -8.79
CA THR A 628 -20.06 7.30 -8.06
C THR A 628 -20.42 8.77 -8.14
N ALA A 629 -19.44 9.67 -8.01
CA ALA A 629 -19.64 11.09 -8.25
C ALA A 629 -20.09 11.36 -9.69
N ALA A 630 -19.56 10.66 -10.70
CA ALA A 630 -20.01 10.82 -12.08
C ALA A 630 -21.44 10.29 -12.29
N GLU A 631 -21.83 9.19 -11.61
CA GLU A 631 -23.20 8.65 -11.64
C GLU A 631 -24.19 9.62 -10.99
N ILE A 632 -23.86 10.14 -9.81
CA ILE A 632 -24.65 11.17 -9.12
C ILE A 632 -24.75 12.42 -9.99
N ALA A 633 -23.63 12.89 -10.55
CA ALA A 633 -23.62 14.04 -11.45
C ALA A 633 -24.47 13.80 -12.73
N ALA A 634 -24.41 12.60 -13.30
CA ALA A 634 -25.24 12.23 -14.44
C ALA A 634 -26.73 12.17 -14.07
N GLU A 635 -27.07 11.65 -12.89
CA GLU A 635 -28.45 11.64 -12.39
C GLU A 635 -28.95 13.06 -12.16
N VAL A 636 -28.17 13.91 -11.49
CA VAL A 636 -28.43 15.35 -11.30
C VAL A 636 -28.72 16.04 -12.64
N LYS A 637 -27.84 15.83 -13.63
CA LYS A 637 -28.01 16.37 -14.99
C LYS A 637 -29.25 15.84 -15.68
N SER A 638 -29.58 14.55 -15.49
CA SER A 638 -30.82 13.96 -16.04
C SER A 638 -32.10 14.60 -15.49
N LYS A 639 -32.03 15.25 -14.33
CA LYS A 639 -33.13 16.01 -13.72
C LYS A 639 -33.14 17.49 -14.11
N GLY A 640 -32.24 17.93 -14.99
CA GLY A 640 -32.17 19.30 -15.50
C GLY A 640 -31.43 20.29 -14.59
N MET A 641 -30.68 19.80 -13.60
CA MET A 641 -29.84 20.63 -12.72
C MET A 641 -28.38 20.59 -13.18
N MET A 642 -27.60 21.63 -12.85
CA MET A 642 -26.14 21.60 -12.96
C MET A 642 -25.53 20.72 -11.86
N ALA A 643 -24.47 19.98 -12.18
CA ALA A 643 -23.79 19.11 -11.22
C ALA A 643 -22.51 19.78 -10.70
N GLY A 644 -22.45 20.00 -9.39
CA GLY A 644 -21.26 20.49 -8.70
C GLY A 644 -20.61 19.42 -7.84
N ILE A 645 -19.30 19.52 -7.64
CA ILE A 645 -18.55 18.71 -6.67
C ILE A 645 -17.83 19.62 -5.67
N ALA A 646 -18.00 19.36 -4.37
CA ALA A 646 -17.39 20.09 -3.28
C ALA A 646 -16.20 19.33 -2.67
N LEU A 647 -15.20 20.07 -2.19
CA LEU A 647 -14.08 19.52 -1.43
C LEU A 647 -13.87 20.29 -0.11
N ALA A 648 -13.57 19.55 0.95
CA ALA A 648 -13.14 20.08 2.24
C ALA A 648 -11.72 20.69 2.17
N PRO A 649 -11.33 21.55 3.15
CA PRO A 649 -10.02 22.19 3.17
C PRO A 649 -8.83 21.21 3.17
N GLU A 650 -8.99 20.00 3.68
CA GLU A 650 -7.94 18.99 3.76
C GLU A 650 -7.86 18.10 2.51
N THR A 651 -8.91 18.05 1.69
CA THR A 651 -8.97 17.16 0.53
C THR A 651 -8.18 17.72 -0.66
N PRO A 652 -7.20 16.98 -1.21
CA PRO A 652 -6.45 17.42 -2.38
C PRO A 652 -7.35 17.61 -3.61
N ALA A 653 -7.07 18.62 -4.44
CA ALA A 653 -7.90 18.91 -5.62
C ALA A 653 -7.78 17.82 -6.70
N GLU A 654 -6.66 17.11 -6.72
CA GLU A 654 -6.31 16.05 -7.68
C GLU A 654 -7.30 14.88 -7.64
N VAL A 655 -7.97 14.68 -6.49
CA VAL A 655 -9.00 13.66 -6.31
C VAL A 655 -10.10 13.78 -7.35
N ILE A 656 -10.48 15.01 -7.73
CA ILE A 656 -11.59 15.26 -8.67
C ILE A 656 -11.13 15.60 -10.08
N PHE A 657 -9.82 15.57 -10.37
CA PHE A 657 -9.31 15.85 -11.72
C PHE A 657 -9.88 14.90 -12.77
N PRO A 658 -10.03 13.59 -12.53
CA PRO A 658 -10.69 12.70 -13.49
C PRO A 658 -12.13 13.14 -13.79
N LEU A 659 -12.93 13.45 -12.76
CA LEU A 659 -14.31 13.93 -12.92
C LEU A 659 -14.41 15.16 -13.81
N VAL A 660 -13.54 16.15 -13.59
CA VAL A 660 -13.53 17.40 -14.35
C VAL A 660 -13.00 17.16 -15.76
N ALA A 661 -11.95 16.35 -15.92
CA ALA A 661 -11.39 15.99 -17.22
C ALA A 661 -12.40 15.27 -18.12
N PHE A 662 -13.24 14.40 -17.54
CA PHE A 662 -14.33 13.73 -18.24
C PHE A 662 -15.57 14.61 -18.45
N GLY A 663 -15.57 15.84 -17.91
CA GLY A 663 -16.70 16.75 -18.02
C GLY A 663 -17.96 16.31 -17.26
N ALA A 664 -17.80 15.44 -16.25
CA ALA A 664 -18.91 14.93 -15.46
C ALA A 664 -19.60 16.04 -14.67
N VAL A 665 -18.83 17.01 -14.17
CA VAL A 665 -19.31 18.15 -13.36
C VAL A 665 -19.11 19.48 -14.07
N ASP A 666 -19.91 20.46 -13.68
CA ASP A 666 -19.96 21.81 -14.25
C ASP A 666 -19.30 22.86 -13.33
N THR A 667 -19.32 22.59 -12.02
CA THR A 667 -18.78 23.47 -10.97
C THR A 667 -17.94 22.67 -9.97
N VAL A 668 -16.82 23.24 -9.51
CA VAL A 668 -16.04 22.73 -8.38
C VAL A 668 -16.10 23.74 -7.26
N LEU A 669 -16.63 23.34 -6.10
CA LEU A 669 -16.68 24.15 -4.89
C LEU A 669 -15.54 23.76 -3.95
N LEU A 670 -14.74 24.74 -3.55
CA LEU A 670 -13.65 24.55 -2.58
C LEU A 670 -14.01 25.23 -1.27
N LEU A 671 -14.07 24.44 -0.20
CA LEU A 671 -14.21 24.99 1.13
C LEU A 671 -12.88 25.57 1.62
N SER A 672 -12.96 26.81 2.11
CA SER A 672 -11.88 27.54 2.76
C SER A 672 -12.05 27.62 4.29
N VAL A 673 -13.04 26.90 4.83
CA VAL A 673 -13.28 26.66 6.25
C VAL A 673 -13.73 25.21 6.43
N ARG A 674 -13.65 24.65 7.64
CA ARG A 674 -14.17 23.29 7.84
C ARG A 674 -15.70 23.28 7.65
N PRO A 675 -16.26 22.32 6.90
CA PRO A 675 -17.70 22.26 6.70
C PRO A 675 -18.46 22.21 8.04
N GLY A 676 -19.58 22.94 8.12
CA GLY A 676 -20.38 23.07 9.34
C GLY A 676 -20.66 24.52 9.72
N PHE A 677 -20.29 24.92 10.94
CA PHE A 677 -20.66 26.22 11.50
C PHE A 677 -20.21 27.43 10.66
N GLY A 678 -21.12 28.37 10.43
CA GLY A 678 -20.82 29.66 9.81
C GLY A 678 -19.97 30.58 10.70
N GLY A 679 -19.36 31.62 10.10
CA GLY A 679 -18.57 32.64 10.82
C GLY A 679 -17.11 32.26 11.09
N GLN A 680 -16.63 31.15 10.53
CA GLN A 680 -15.22 30.75 10.59
C GLN A 680 -14.33 31.69 9.74
N LYS A 681 -13.05 31.80 10.11
CA LYS A 681 -12.08 32.61 9.38
C LYS A 681 -11.60 31.88 8.13
N PHE A 682 -11.50 32.62 7.02
CA PHE A 682 -10.93 32.15 5.75
C PHE A 682 -9.55 31.50 5.92
N MET A 683 -9.35 30.32 5.36
CA MET A 683 -8.09 29.58 5.35
C MET A 683 -7.36 29.77 4.00
N PRO A 684 -6.22 30.51 3.96
CA PRO A 684 -5.47 30.73 2.71
C PRO A 684 -4.90 29.46 2.06
N SER A 685 -4.86 28.33 2.77
CA SER A 685 -4.44 27.03 2.24
C SER A 685 -5.33 26.52 1.09
N VAL A 686 -6.50 27.13 0.85
CA VAL A 686 -7.34 26.82 -0.30
C VAL A 686 -6.76 27.35 -1.62
N LEU A 687 -5.98 28.43 -1.60
CA LEU A 687 -5.54 29.14 -2.81
C LEU A 687 -4.73 28.25 -3.76
N PRO A 688 -3.74 27.45 -3.32
CA PRO A 688 -3.01 26.55 -4.22
C PRO A 688 -3.92 25.56 -4.97
N LYS A 689 -5.04 25.14 -4.36
CA LYS A 689 -6.03 24.26 -5.02
C LYS A 689 -6.80 24.99 -6.11
N VAL A 690 -7.19 26.23 -5.85
CA VAL A 690 -7.85 27.10 -6.85
C VAL A 690 -6.91 27.28 -8.05
N GLU A 691 -5.63 27.55 -7.79
CA GLU A 691 -4.62 27.72 -8.84
C GLU A 691 -4.42 26.44 -9.65
N ALA A 692 -4.28 25.30 -8.98
CA ALA A 692 -4.13 24.00 -9.61
C ALA A 692 -5.34 23.66 -10.49
N LEU A 693 -6.57 23.86 -10.01
CA LEU A 693 -7.78 23.63 -10.78
C LEU A 693 -7.88 24.55 -11.99
N ARG A 694 -7.61 25.85 -11.83
CA ARG A 694 -7.67 26.80 -12.95
C ARG A 694 -6.61 26.49 -14.01
N LEU A 695 -5.42 26.06 -13.59
CA LEU A 695 -4.33 25.65 -14.49
C LEU A 695 -4.73 24.43 -15.33
N HIS A 696 -5.30 23.41 -14.71
CA HIS A 696 -5.64 22.15 -15.40
C HIS A 696 -6.96 22.24 -16.17
N PHE A 697 -7.90 23.06 -15.70
CA PHE A 697 -9.26 23.16 -16.26
C PHE A 697 -9.66 24.64 -16.47
N PRO A 698 -9.13 25.31 -17.52
CA PRO A 698 -9.29 26.75 -17.71
C PRO A 698 -10.75 27.24 -17.80
N GLY A 699 -11.68 26.38 -18.21
CA GLY A 699 -13.09 26.72 -18.43
C GLY A 699 -14.08 26.22 -17.36
N ILE A 700 -13.63 25.57 -16.28
CA ILE A 700 -14.56 25.10 -15.23
C ILE A 700 -14.98 26.26 -14.31
N ASN A 701 -16.20 26.25 -13.79
CA ASN A 701 -16.56 27.15 -12.69
C ASN A 701 -15.84 26.69 -11.42
N ILE A 702 -15.06 27.59 -10.82
CA ILE A 702 -14.40 27.35 -9.53
C ILE A 702 -15.04 28.30 -8.53
N GLU A 703 -15.73 27.70 -7.56
CA GLU A 703 -16.42 28.36 -6.48
C GLU A 703 -15.64 28.22 -5.17
N VAL A 704 -15.60 29.27 -4.35
CA VAL A 704 -14.98 29.21 -3.03
C VAL A 704 -15.98 29.64 -1.97
N ASP A 705 -16.14 28.78 -0.97
CA ASP A 705 -17.04 28.98 0.16
C ASP A 705 -16.29 28.99 1.51
N GLY A 706 -16.75 29.85 2.42
CA GLY A 706 -16.16 30.08 3.74
C GLY A 706 -15.49 31.44 3.89
N GLY A 707 -16.02 32.30 4.77
CA GLY A 707 -15.30 33.49 5.23
C GLY A 707 -14.90 34.52 4.16
N ILE A 708 -15.54 34.53 2.99
CA ILE A 708 -15.29 35.53 1.93
C ILE A 708 -15.70 36.92 2.39
N ASN A 709 -14.84 37.91 2.14
CA ASN A 709 -15.06 39.33 2.39
C ASN A 709 -14.30 40.19 1.36
N LEU A 710 -14.40 41.53 1.46
CA LEU A 710 -13.74 42.43 0.50
C LEU A 710 -12.20 42.34 0.51
N GLU A 711 -11.59 41.96 1.63
CA GLU A 711 -10.12 41.87 1.77
C GLU A 711 -9.56 40.64 1.05
N ASN A 712 -10.27 39.50 1.09
CA ASN A 712 -9.80 38.26 0.51
C ASN A 712 -10.38 37.95 -0.89
N ALA A 713 -11.51 38.55 -1.28
CA ALA A 713 -12.17 38.26 -2.56
C ALA A 713 -11.24 38.45 -3.78
N SER A 714 -10.44 39.51 -3.79
CA SER A 714 -9.48 39.77 -4.89
C SER A 714 -8.41 38.70 -4.98
N MET A 715 -7.89 38.24 -3.84
CA MET A 715 -6.84 37.21 -3.78
C MET A 715 -7.38 35.85 -4.26
N VAL A 716 -8.60 35.49 -3.86
CA VAL A 716 -9.25 34.24 -4.27
C VAL A 716 -9.56 34.26 -5.78
N ALA A 717 -10.03 35.40 -6.29
CA ALA A 717 -10.25 35.58 -7.73
C ALA A 717 -8.93 35.57 -8.53
N ALA A 718 -7.89 36.23 -8.01
CA ALA A 718 -6.55 36.21 -8.61
C ALA A 718 -5.94 34.81 -8.64
N ALA A 719 -6.31 33.91 -7.71
CA ALA A 719 -5.96 32.49 -7.76
C ALA A 719 -6.68 31.72 -8.89
N GLY A 720 -7.81 32.24 -9.38
CA GLY A 720 -8.55 31.67 -10.50
C GLY A 720 -10.00 31.29 -10.19
N ALA A 721 -10.52 31.60 -9.00
CA ALA A 721 -11.94 31.40 -8.69
C ALA A 721 -12.79 32.44 -9.42
N ASN A 722 -13.92 32.00 -9.97
CA ASN A 722 -14.85 32.90 -10.66
C ASN A 722 -16.23 32.97 -9.99
N ALA A 723 -16.49 32.12 -9.00
CA ALA A 723 -17.66 32.19 -8.13
C ALA A 723 -17.24 32.31 -6.66
N LEU A 724 -17.88 33.19 -5.88
CA LEU A 724 -17.59 33.37 -4.46
C LEU A 724 -18.87 33.33 -3.61
N VAL A 725 -18.84 32.53 -2.54
CA VAL A 725 -19.94 32.45 -1.57
C VAL A 725 -19.70 33.44 -0.43
N ALA A 726 -20.51 34.51 -0.40
CA ALA A 726 -20.30 35.67 0.49
C ALA A 726 -21.51 35.97 1.40
N GLY A 727 -21.95 35.00 2.21
CA GLY A 727 -23.14 35.13 3.06
C GLY A 727 -23.07 36.29 4.07
N THR A 728 -22.15 36.20 5.04
CA THR A 728 -22.07 37.20 6.14
C THR A 728 -21.73 38.60 5.62
N THR A 729 -20.88 38.73 4.61
CA THR A 729 -20.53 40.03 4.01
C THR A 729 -21.73 40.71 3.34
N VAL A 730 -22.64 39.94 2.74
CA VAL A 730 -23.79 40.50 2.02
C VAL A 730 -24.99 40.73 2.95
N PHE A 731 -25.33 39.79 3.83
CA PHE A 731 -26.53 39.87 4.67
C PHE A 731 -26.30 40.50 6.05
N ALA A 732 -25.13 40.28 6.65
CA ALA A 732 -24.83 40.69 8.03
C ALA A 732 -23.69 41.73 8.11
N GLY A 733 -23.22 42.22 6.97
CA GLY A 733 -22.15 43.22 6.85
C GLY A 733 -22.62 44.64 7.18
N PRO A 734 -21.67 45.58 7.39
CA PRO A 734 -21.99 46.97 7.71
C PRO A 734 -22.58 47.76 6.53
N SER A 735 -22.51 47.21 5.32
CA SER A 735 -23.01 47.84 4.09
C SER A 735 -24.11 46.97 3.48
N PRO A 736 -25.10 47.59 2.83
CA PRO A 736 -26.25 46.86 2.32
C PRO A 736 -25.90 46.08 1.03
N PRO A 737 -26.68 45.03 0.68
CA PRO A 737 -26.46 44.21 -0.52
C PRO A 737 -26.25 44.98 -1.82
N GLU A 738 -26.97 46.09 -2.01
CA GLU A 738 -26.91 46.96 -3.19
C GLU A 738 -25.53 47.58 -3.42
N VAL A 739 -24.68 47.62 -2.38
CA VAL A 739 -23.30 48.06 -2.45
C VAL A 739 -22.35 46.87 -2.49
N MET A 740 -22.59 45.86 -1.65
CA MET A 740 -21.66 44.73 -1.49
C MET A 740 -21.62 43.80 -2.70
N VAL A 741 -22.75 43.49 -3.32
CA VAL A 741 -22.81 42.57 -4.46
C VAL A 741 -22.07 43.15 -5.68
N PRO A 742 -22.32 44.40 -6.13
CA PRO A 742 -21.56 44.98 -7.24
C PRO A 742 -20.05 45.10 -6.97
N GLU A 743 -19.65 45.42 -5.73
CA GLU A 743 -18.23 45.53 -5.40
C GLU A 743 -17.54 44.16 -5.44
N LEU A 744 -18.17 43.09 -4.92
CA LEU A 744 -17.63 41.73 -5.04
C LEU A 744 -17.51 41.27 -6.50
N VAL A 745 -18.53 41.53 -7.33
CA VAL A 745 -18.46 41.23 -8.78
C VAL A 745 -17.27 41.94 -9.44
N LYS A 746 -17.05 43.21 -9.09
CA LYS A 746 -15.92 44.00 -9.59
C LYS A 746 -14.57 43.44 -9.12
N LEU A 747 -14.45 43.02 -7.86
CA LEU A 747 -13.22 42.41 -7.34
C LEU A 747 -12.91 41.07 -8.02
N ILE A 748 -13.93 40.23 -8.24
CA ILE A 748 -13.78 38.97 -8.98
C ILE A 748 -13.33 39.24 -10.41
N SER A 749 -14.03 40.13 -11.11
CA SER A 749 -13.70 40.50 -12.49
C SER A 749 -12.27 41.01 -12.62
N LYS A 750 -11.85 41.87 -11.70
CA LYS A 750 -10.49 42.42 -11.66
C LYS A 750 -9.45 41.33 -11.40
N GLY A 751 -9.66 40.45 -10.41
CA GLY A 751 -8.71 39.37 -10.10
C GLY A 751 -8.53 38.38 -11.24
N LEU A 752 -9.61 38.03 -11.95
CA LEU A 752 -9.54 37.18 -13.14
C LEU A 752 -8.80 37.87 -14.30
N GLN A 753 -9.05 39.16 -14.52
CA GLN A 753 -8.35 39.96 -15.54
C GLN A 753 -6.85 40.07 -15.24
N GLU A 754 -6.45 40.24 -13.98
CA GLU A 754 -5.04 40.25 -13.56
C GLU A 754 -4.33 38.92 -13.86
N ARG A 755 -5.07 37.80 -13.85
CA ARG A 755 -4.57 36.47 -14.25
C ARG A 755 -4.62 36.23 -15.76
N GLY A 756 -5.02 37.22 -16.56
CA GLY A 756 -5.12 37.12 -18.02
C GLY A 756 -6.36 36.39 -18.53
N ILE A 757 -7.39 36.20 -17.69
CA ILE A 757 -8.62 35.51 -18.05
C ILE A 757 -9.64 36.53 -18.57
N THR A 758 -10.23 36.27 -19.73
CA THR A 758 -11.30 37.12 -20.28
C THR A 758 -12.60 36.87 -19.51
N VAL A 759 -13.22 37.95 -19.04
CA VAL A 759 -14.48 37.93 -18.29
C VAL A 759 -15.60 38.48 -19.17
N GLU A 760 -16.74 37.78 -19.23
CA GLU A 760 -17.95 38.28 -19.88
C GLU A 760 -18.56 39.44 -19.05
N ASN A 761 -18.75 40.62 -19.67
CA ASN A 761 -19.41 41.75 -19.00
C ASN A 761 -20.89 41.43 -18.74
N GLN A 762 -21.38 41.74 -17.53
CA GLN A 762 -22.81 41.65 -17.20
C GLN A 762 -23.63 42.55 -18.14
N LEU A 763 -24.46 41.96 -18.99
CA LEU A 763 -25.53 42.69 -19.66
C LEU A 763 -26.52 43.13 -18.58
N ARG A 764 -26.72 44.44 -18.44
CA ARG A 764 -27.79 44.98 -17.57
C ARG A 764 -29.14 44.52 -18.13
N ALA A 765 -30.00 44.01 -17.26
CA ALA A 765 -31.43 43.87 -17.54
C ALA A 765 -32.01 45.27 -17.83
N GLY A 766 -31.99 45.66 -19.10
CA GLY A 766 -32.30 47.02 -19.57
C GLY A 766 -31.97 47.27 -21.04
N GLU A 767 -31.09 46.49 -21.68
CA GLU A 767 -30.74 46.64 -23.10
C GLU A 767 -31.42 45.60 -24.03
N LEU A 768 -32.72 45.33 -23.79
CA LEU A 768 -33.60 44.59 -24.72
C LEU A 768 -34.68 45.50 -25.35
N VAL A 769 -34.39 46.80 -25.46
CA VAL A 769 -35.21 47.73 -26.25
C VAL A 769 -34.30 48.46 -27.23
N ASN A 770 -33.97 47.78 -28.33
CA ASN A 770 -33.73 48.29 -29.69
C ASN A 770 -32.91 47.26 -30.48
N ALA A 771 -33.59 46.20 -30.93
CA ALA A 771 -33.26 45.43 -32.13
C ALA A 771 -34.55 45.23 -32.91
#